data_AF-A0A7S4JRX7-F1
#
_entry.id   AF-A0A7S4JRX7-F1
#
_cell.length_a   1.000
_cell.length_b   1.000
_cell.length_c   1.000
_cell.angle_alpha   90.00
_cell.angle_beta   90.00
_cell.angle_gamma   90.00
#
_symmetry.space_group_name_H-M   'P 1'
#
loop_
_entity.id
_entity.type
_entity.pdbx_description
1 polymer ?
#
loop_
_entity_poly.entity_id
_entity_poly.type
_entity_poly.pdbx_seq_one_letter_code
_entity_poly.pdbx_strand_id
1 'polypeptide(L)'
;WFVPRFTVERDPTLASLVGLRGEENRQKLAERFKRPMTWLDYCADVSPTKCEIYDEVAVRWPEDETEENSYFVQDLYDGHFRATQKNNCSAADGAGRRTCTGHFVEPPCDWSAYTQPQIFWNDIKMESDGPLPSHGSYSWSQMIQIWHAANATKSDVMMSWFRPDFIYEVFRGSDGEFSPVTLAKPTVECVESRVLVEDRCSDDHLVRVGLPAGSCDNEAHVLKKALSSSLERSEKSESEAGRSPGYDAIKRLRVSDLVIERMLDDWVHRDVDQYGFDPRDAVCSWAVENLEHLGKFVPTGYPREIREVNLYDTAYHYAAMALGGIATLAILAGAGAVYRWRKKKVVVYAQPSFLLITLGGALLISSGGIAYATEPSAASCVVQQWLVLMGYSLELLPVIVKIAAINKLLASGKRMKRATLSQKKLFRTVGFIMLLVSTYLAMWTALDPPVRKETLILTSDVAEHGGMFVEVGVECSSNSDGWLIGAMAWQGTLLLSATVLGIQSRNVRQEFNESQRLAAMIYTNFCFIAFRMVCYLLSPIVRASVSSAVMSYLLSVDTLFAVGIYLLPKLLEARKPQRNYNSILVRQQSLVSVFEDNPMSQEENRRHSGRPTRGMSQNIHGPLYDRNSIYDKRKRTSNRSSDNSLCYRNVLEEVKQFASALDEKNKGREAEEEKAAEATCVLRVTAETKNSDDGNNSDPSC
;
A
#
# COMPACT_ATOMS: atom_id res chain seq x y z
N TRP A 1 35.00 -22.82 9.54
CA TRP A 1 34.59 -24.25 9.51
C TRP A 1 34.83 -24.89 10.86
N PHE A 2 34.33 -26.10 11.08
CA PHE A 2 34.46 -26.80 12.35
C PHE A 2 34.86 -28.27 12.15
N VAL A 3 35.62 -28.78 13.11
CA VAL A 3 35.93 -30.20 13.30
C VAL A 3 35.64 -30.58 14.76
N PRO A 4 35.33 -31.85 15.08
CA PRO A 4 35.18 -32.29 16.46
C PRO A 4 36.48 -32.11 17.26
N ARG A 5 36.36 -31.87 18.56
CA ARG A 5 37.50 -31.72 19.46
C ARG A 5 38.42 -32.95 19.42
N PHE A 6 37.87 -34.17 19.40
CA PHE A 6 38.68 -35.37 19.27
C PHE A 6 39.52 -35.43 17.97
N THR A 7 39.06 -34.79 16.88
CA THR A 7 39.82 -34.71 15.62
C THR A 7 41.04 -33.79 15.77
N VAL A 8 40.89 -32.67 16.48
CA VAL A 8 42.00 -31.76 16.79
C VAL A 8 42.98 -32.38 17.77
N GLU A 9 42.50 -33.11 18.78
CA GLU A 9 43.36 -33.81 19.73
C GLU A 9 44.22 -34.89 19.05
N ARG A 10 43.68 -35.55 18.00
CA ARG A 10 44.42 -36.52 17.18
C ARG A 10 45.40 -35.86 16.20
N ASP A 11 45.02 -34.74 15.61
CA ASP A 11 45.87 -33.97 14.68
C ASP A 11 45.57 -32.46 14.78
N PRO A 12 46.37 -31.71 15.56
CA PRO A 12 46.18 -30.27 15.73
C PRO A 12 46.34 -29.47 14.43
N THR A 13 47.01 -30.02 13.41
CA THR A 13 47.21 -29.31 12.14
C THR A 13 45.90 -29.07 11.40
N LEU A 14 44.89 -29.93 11.62
CA LEU A 14 43.56 -29.83 11.01
C LEU A 14 42.74 -28.62 11.48
N ALA A 15 43.14 -27.97 12.58
CA ALA A 15 42.51 -26.74 13.07
C ALA A 15 43.01 -25.45 12.36
N SER A 16 43.90 -25.56 11.37
CA SER A 16 44.49 -24.41 10.69
C SER A 16 44.55 -24.60 9.18
N LEU A 17 44.40 -23.50 8.44
CA LEU A 17 44.53 -23.49 6.97
C LEU A 17 45.85 -24.11 6.48
N VAL A 18 46.95 -23.91 7.22
CA VAL A 18 48.28 -24.43 6.86
C VAL A 18 48.28 -25.96 6.83
N GLY A 19 47.56 -26.61 7.76
CA GLY A 19 47.46 -28.07 7.79
C GLY A 19 46.46 -28.66 6.79
N LEU A 20 45.71 -27.81 6.07
CA LEU A 20 44.69 -28.24 5.09
C LEU A 20 45.12 -27.98 3.64
N ARG A 21 45.86 -26.91 3.39
CA ARG A 21 46.27 -26.52 2.03
C ARG A 21 47.40 -27.39 1.48
N GLY A 22 47.47 -27.51 0.16
CA GLY A 22 48.61 -28.10 -0.53
C GLY A 22 48.49 -29.60 -0.83
N GLU A 23 49.16 -30.03 -1.89
CA GLU A 23 49.21 -31.43 -2.32
C GLU A 23 49.81 -32.39 -1.28
N GLU A 24 50.68 -31.89 -0.40
CA GLU A 24 51.28 -32.66 0.70
C GLU A 24 50.25 -33.15 1.72
N ASN A 25 49.18 -32.38 1.93
CA ASN A 25 48.11 -32.72 2.87
C ASN A 25 47.01 -33.57 2.23
N ARG A 26 47.01 -33.78 0.91
CA ARG A 26 45.94 -34.50 0.19
C ARG A 26 45.66 -35.88 0.79
N GLN A 27 46.72 -36.69 0.94
CA GLN A 27 46.58 -38.05 1.44
C GLN A 27 46.06 -38.08 2.87
N LYS A 28 46.56 -37.17 3.71
CA LYS A 28 46.09 -36.99 5.09
C LYS A 28 44.60 -36.67 5.14
N LEU A 29 44.12 -35.74 4.31
CA LEU A 29 42.70 -35.36 4.28
C LEU A 29 41.82 -36.51 3.76
N ALA A 30 42.28 -37.22 2.71
CA ALA A 30 41.57 -38.36 2.15
C ALA A 30 41.48 -39.56 3.11
N GLU A 31 42.51 -39.82 3.91
CA GLU A 31 42.52 -40.93 4.89
C GLU A 31 41.66 -40.62 6.12
N ARG A 32 41.66 -39.36 6.57
CA ARG A 32 40.94 -38.91 7.78
C ARG A 32 39.44 -38.72 7.54
N PHE A 33 39.09 -37.90 6.54
CA PHE A 33 37.72 -37.49 6.32
C PHE A 33 37.03 -38.45 5.35
N LYS A 34 36.46 -39.50 5.92
CA LYS A 34 35.65 -40.51 5.24
C LYS A 34 34.24 -39.97 4.97
N ARG A 35 33.53 -40.61 4.04
CA ARG A 35 32.18 -40.18 3.63
C ARG A 35 31.12 -40.81 4.53
N PRO A 36 30.15 -40.04 5.03
CA PRO A 36 29.05 -40.58 5.83
C PRO A 36 28.12 -41.42 4.96
N MET A 37 27.54 -42.47 5.53
CA MET A 37 26.58 -43.35 4.86
C MET A 37 25.19 -43.18 5.46
N THR A 38 24.18 -43.18 4.58
CA THR A 38 22.79 -43.28 5.02
C THR A 38 22.55 -44.63 5.67
N TRP A 39 21.52 -44.75 6.49
CA TRP A 39 21.15 -46.01 7.13
C TRP A 39 20.87 -47.10 6.07
N LEU A 40 20.16 -46.74 4.99
CA LEU A 40 19.90 -47.66 3.89
C LEU A 40 21.20 -48.15 3.23
N ASP A 41 22.11 -47.23 2.89
CA ASP A 41 23.38 -47.60 2.24
C ASP A 41 24.26 -48.46 3.15
N TYR A 42 24.26 -48.19 4.45
CA TYR A 42 24.98 -49.02 5.43
C TYR A 42 24.43 -50.45 5.44
N CYS A 43 23.12 -50.61 5.55
CA CYS A 43 22.49 -51.92 5.55
C CYS A 43 22.63 -52.65 4.22
N ALA A 44 22.64 -51.94 3.09
CA ALA A 44 22.80 -52.54 1.78
C ALA A 44 24.24 -52.98 1.48
N ASP A 45 25.23 -52.14 1.81
CA ASP A 45 26.60 -52.27 1.29
C ASP A 45 27.66 -52.66 2.35
N VAL A 46 27.35 -52.55 3.64
CA VAL A 46 28.32 -52.74 4.73
C VAL A 46 27.88 -53.81 5.72
N SER A 47 26.62 -53.81 6.16
CA SER A 47 26.15 -54.76 7.16
C SER A 47 26.17 -56.19 6.61
N PRO A 48 26.85 -57.15 7.27
CA PRO A 48 26.93 -58.54 6.80
C PRO A 48 25.57 -59.24 6.86
N THR A 49 24.68 -58.79 7.75
CA THR A 49 23.33 -59.33 7.97
C THR A 49 22.26 -58.49 7.29
N LYS A 50 22.66 -57.47 6.51
CA LYS A 50 21.74 -56.46 5.96
C LYS A 50 20.83 -55.86 7.03
N CYS A 51 21.36 -55.62 8.23
CA CYS A 51 20.59 -55.12 9.38
C CYS A 51 19.35 -55.97 9.76
N GLU A 52 19.28 -57.24 9.34
CA GLU A 52 18.22 -58.16 9.80
C GLU A 52 18.48 -58.63 11.25
N ILE A 53 19.74 -58.59 11.67
CA ILE A 53 20.20 -58.88 13.02
C ILE A 53 21.02 -57.67 13.48
N TYR A 54 20.79 -57.23 14.71
CA TYR A 54 21.56 -56.17 15.36
C TYR A 54 23.06 -56.36 15.17
N ASP A 55 23.72 -55.34 14.61
CA ASP A 55 25.16 -55.19 14.62
C ASP A 55 25.56 -53.96 15.47
N GLU A 56 26.85 -53.73 15.69
CA GLU A 56 27.33 -52.63 16.56
C GLU A 56 26.96 -51.22 16.05
N VAL A 57 26.37 -51.09 14.86
CA VAL A 57 26.07 -49.80 14.22
C VAL A 57 24.57 -49.59 14.00
N ALA A 58 23.81 -50.64 13.67
CA ALA A 58 22.38 -50.59 13.36
C ALA A 58 21.58 -51.69 14.07
N VAL A 59 20.47 -51.28 14.71
CA VAL A 59 19.54 -52.17 15.44
C VAL A 59 18.65 -52.98 14.52
N ARG A 60 18.19 -52.37 13.43
CA ARG A 60 17.28 -52.98 12.45
C ARG A 60 17.42 -52.34 11.08
N TRP A 61 16.68 -52.88 10.10
CA TRP A 61 16.45 -52.24 8.82
C TRP A 61 15.56 -50.97 8.98
N PRO A 62 15.78 -49.89 8.20
CA PRO A 62 14.93 -48.69 8.23
C PRO A 62 13.49 -48.97 7.77
N GLU A 63 12.49 -48.41 8.46
CA GLU A 63 11.07 -48.68 8.23
C GLU A 63 10.41 -47.76 7.19
N ASP A 64 10.95 -46.55 7.02
CA ASP A 64 10.42 -45.56 6.09
C ASP A 64 11.52 -44.76 5.38
N GLU A 65 11.12 -43.99 4.37
CA GLU A 65 12.03 -43.16 3.55
C GLU A 65 12.80 -42.12 4.39
N THR A 66 12.29 -41.72 5.55
CA THR A 66 12.98 -40.75 6.42
C THR A 66 14.12 -41.42 7.19
N GLU A 67 13.88 -42.63 7.70
CA GLU A 67 14.92 -43.45 8.31
C GLU A 67 15.95 -43.90 7.28
N GLU A 68 15.51 -44.31 6.08
CA GLU A 68 16.39 -44.72 4.99
C GLU A 68 17.44 -43.65 4.65
N ASN A 69 17.02 -42.38 4.60
CA ASN A 69 17.87 -41.24 4.27
C ASN A 69 18.59 -40.61 5.47
N SER A 70 18.47 -41.19 6.67
CA SER A 70 19.08 -40.66 7.88
C SER A 70 20.54 -41.10 8.03
N TYR A 71 21.39 -40.21 8.54
CA TYR A 71 22.80 -40.48 8.83
C TYR A 71 23.05 -40.85 10.30
N PHE A 72 22.07 -40.60 11.17
CA PHE A 72 22.07 -40.94 12.59
C PHE A 72 20.63 -40.97 13.08
N VAL A 73 20.28 -42.00 13.85
CA VAL A 73 19.02 -42.11 14.57
C VAL A 73 19.33 -42.62 15.96
N GLN A 74 19.02 -41.82 16.97
CA GLN A 74 19.35 -42.15 18.36
C GLN A 74 18.81 -43.54 18.73
N ASP A 75 19.66 -44.35 19.35
CA ASP A 75 19.40 -45.73 19.80
C ASP A 75 19.04 -46.75 18.69
N LEU A 76 19.07 -46.36 17.41
CA LEU A 76 18.71 -47.22 16.27
C LEU A 76 19.81 -47.33 15.22
N TYR A 77 20.50 -46.23 14.91
CA TYR A 77 21.60 -46.16 13.96
C TYR A 77 22.64 -45.12 14.38
N ASP A 78 23.82 -45.58 14.78
CA ASP A 78 24.91 -44.73 15.28
C ASP A 78 25.66 -43.97 14.18
N GLY A 79 25.34 -44.28 12.90
CA GLY A 79 26.01 -43.72 11.73
C GLY A 79 27.27 -44.48 11.33
N HIS A 80 27.69 -44.34 10.08
CA HIS A 80 28.90 -45.00 9.57
C HIS A 80 29.65 -44.13 8.58
N PHE A 81 30.99 -44.16 8.63
CA PHE A 81 31.86 -43.40 7.74
C PHE A 81 32.80 -44.33 6.98
N ARG A 82 32.67 -44.35 5.65
CA ARG A 82 33.40 -45.28 4.77
C ARG A 82 34.34 -44.56 3.82
N ALA A 83 35.51 -45.15 3.59
CA ALA A 83 36.40 -44.73 2.51
C ALA A 83 35.85 -45.24 1.16
N THR A 84 35.65 -44.33 0.21
CA THR A 84 35.18 -44.65 -1.15
C THR A 84 36.36 -44.63 -2.14
N GLN A 85 36.09 -44.88 -3.42
CA GLN A 85 37.08 -44.72 -4.49
C GLN A 85 37.71 -43.32 -4.50
N LYS A 86 36.97 -42.30 -4.05
CA LYS A 86 37.45 -40.93 -3.96
C LYS A 86 38.43 -40.68 -2.82
N ASN A 87 38.46 -41.54 -1.80
CA ASN A 87 39.49 -41.51 -0.76
C ASN A 87 40.77 -42.25 -1.18
N ASN A 88 40.78 -42.97 -2.31
CA ASN A 88 41.90 -43.81 -2.71
C ASN A 88 43.02 -43.01 -3.39
N CYS A 89 44.07 -42.68 -2.63
CA CYS A 89 45.22 -41.93 -3.14
C CYS A 89 46.21 -42.75 -3.97
N SER A 90 46.01 -44.07 -4.09
CA SER A 90 46.78 -44.93 -4.98
C SER A 90 46.28 -44.85 -6.43
N ALA A 91 45.04 -44.37 -6.65
CA ALA A 91 44.53 -44.09 -7.97
C ALA A 91 45.09 -42.75 -8.48
N ALA A 92 45.76 -42.78 -9.63
CA ALA A 92 46.24 -41.59 -10.33
C ALA A 92 45.32 -41.27 -11.51
N ASP A 93 45.20 -39.98 -11.87
CA ASP A 93 44.59 -39.59 -13.14
C ASP A 93 45.40 -40.11 -14.34
N GLY A 94 44.86 -39.97 -15.56
CA GLY A 94 45.58 -40.31 -16.80
C GLY A 94 46.89 -39.53 -17.01
N ALA A 95 47.24 -38.59 -16.12
CA ALA A 95 48.46 -37.79 -16.10
C ALA A 95 49.38 -38.09 -14.90
N GLY A 96 49.10 -39.13 -14.10
CA GLY A 96 49.95 -39.56 -12.98
C GLY A 96 49.80 -38.75 -11.68
N ARG A 97 48.79 -37.88 -11.57
CA ARG A 97 48.52 -37.07 -10.36
C ARG A 97 47.51 -37.76 -9.47
N ARG A 98 47.70 -37.67 -8.15
CA ARG A 98 46.75 -38.17 -7.15
C ARG A 98 45.47 -37.34 -7.19
N THR A 99 44.33 -38.01 -7.30
CA THR A 99 43.01 -37.34 -7.38
C THR A 99 42.17 -37.50 -6.12
N CYS A 100 42.66 -38.23 -5.11
CA CYS A 100 41.91 -38.49 -3.89
C CYS A 100 41.57 -37.20 -3.12
N THR A 101 40.42 -37.22 -2.45
CA THR A 101 39.86 -36.10 -1.68
C THR A 101 39.25 -36.60 -0.38
N GLY A 102 39.45 -35.80 0.67
CA GLY A 102 38.69 -35.94 1.92
C GLY A 102 37.25 -35.47 1.75
N HIS A 103 36.37 -35.89 2.64
CA HIS A 103 34.99 -35.45 2.65
C HIS A 103 34.81 -34.15 3.46
N PHE A 104 34.01 -33.24 2.93
CA PHE A 104 33.55 -32.04 3.63
C PHE A 104 32.02 -32.04 3.66
N VAL A 105 31.42 -31.72 4.81
CA VAL A 105 29.97 -31.61 4.97
C VAL A 105 29.55 -30.19 4.59
N GLU A 106 29.10 -30.05 3.34
CA GLU A 106 28.73 -28.78 2.72
C GLU A 106 27.24 -28.46 2.93
N PRO A 107 26.89 -27.22 3.34
CA PRO A 107 25.52 -26.76 3.44
C PRO A 107 24.90 -26.50 2.05
N PRO A 108 23.56 -26.36 1.96
CA PRO A 108 22.92 -26.07 0.70
C PRO A 108 23.28 -24.66 0.19
N CYS A 109 23.21 -24.45 -1.13
CA CYS A 109 23.73 -23.24 -1.78
C CYS A 109 22.94 -21.96 -1.46
N ASP A 110 21.74 -22.10 -0.90
CA ASP A 110 20.90 -20.99 -0.43
C ASP A 110 21.43 -20.39 0.89
N TRP A 111 22.33 -21.09 1.59
CA TRP A 111 22.98 -20.57 2.77
C TRP A 111 24.06 -19.53 2.43
N SER A 112 24.41 -18.71 3.42
CA SER A 112 25.56 -17.80 3.33
C SER A 112 26.88 -18.51 3.66
N ALA A 113 27.17 -19.56 2.89
CA ALA A 113 28.41 -20.32 2.96
C ALA A 113 29.28 -20.07 1.72
N TYR A 114 30.59 -20.08 1.92
CA TYR A 114 31.59 -19.78 0.88
C TYR A 114 32.61 -20.91 0.75
N THR A 115 32.20 -22.13 1.10
CA THR A 115 33.09 -23.29 1.21
C THR A 115 33.73 -23.63 -0.13
N GLN A 116 32.98 -23.58 -1.24
CA GLN A 116 33.51 -23.91 -2.59
C GLN A 116 34.64 -22.94 -3.00
N PRO A 117 34.47 -21.60 -2.94
CA PRO A 117 35.57 -20.65 -3.10
C PRO A 117 36.74 -20.91 -2.14
N GLN A 118 36.44 -21.25 -0.88
CA GLN A 118 37.44 -21.48 0.17
C GLN A 118 38.29 -22.73 -0.11
N ILE A 119 37.66 -23.84 -0.49
CA ILE A 119 38.32 -25.10 -0.85
C ILE A 119 39.17 -24.91 -2.10
N PHE A 120 38.59 -24.31 -3.15
CA PHE A 120 39.24 -24.17 -4.45
C PHE A 120 40.47 -23.26 -4.41
N TRP A 121 40.31 -22.02 -3.92
CA TRP A 121 41.40 -21.03 -3.96
C TRP A 121 42.46 -21.21 -2.89
N ASN A 122 42.14 -21.90 -1.78
CA ASN A 122 43.14 -22.26 -0.77
C ASN A 122 43.80 -23.62 -1.00
N ASP A 123 43.57 -24.26 -2.15
CA ASP A 123 44.19 -25.54 -2.53
C ASP A 123 43.93 -26.66 -1.49
N ILE A 124 42.71 -26.73 -0.95
CA ILE A 124 42.31 -27.73 0.04
C ILE A 124 41.72 -28.93 -0.71
N LYS A 125 42.22 -30.14 -0.45
CA LYS A 125 41.84 -31.34 -1.21
C LYS A 125 40.65 -32.06 -0.58
N MET A 126 39.52 -31.37 -0.55
CA MET A 126 38.25 -31.86 -0.02
C MET A 126 37.12 -31.63 -1.01
N GLU A 127 36.06 -32.43 -0.88
CA GLU A 127 34.84 -32.28 -1.66
C GLU A 127 33.63 -32.77 -0.86
N SER A 128 32.45 -32.37 -1.31
CA SER A 128 31.18 -32.81 -0.74
C SER A 128 30.40 -33.67 -1.74
N ASP A 129 29.67 -34.64 -1.20
CA ASP A 129 28.97 -35.70 -1.93
C ASP A 129 27.54 -35.92 -1.39
N GLY A 130 26.98 -34.88 -0.77
CA GLY A 130 25.63 -34.91 -0.21
C GLY A 130 24.55 -35.07 -1.29
N PRO A 131 23.33 -35.45 -0.88
CA PRO A 131 22.26 -35.83 -1.81
C PRO A 131 21.59 -34.64 -2.52
N LEU A 132 21.82 -33.40 -2.07
CA LEU A 132 21.19 -32.22 -2.66
C LEU A 132 21.91 -31.75 -3.94
N PRO A 133 21.15 -31.25 -4.94
CA PRO A 133 21.68 -30.88 -6.26
C PRO A 133 22.68 -29.70 -6.24
N SER A 134 23.29 -29.45 -7.41
CA SER A 134 24.22 -28.36 -7.75
C SER A 134 25.68 -28.50 -7.26
N HIS A 135 25.95 -29.07 -6.09
CA HIS A 135 27.33 -29.20 -5.58
C HIS A 135 27.53 -30.26 -4.47
N GLY A 136 26.59 -31.22 -4.36
CA GLY A 136 26.69 -32.32 -3.42
C GLY A 136 26.55 -31.86 -1.97
N SER A 137 25.48 -31.16 -1.63
CA SER A 137 25.26 -30.57 -0.30
C SER A 137 24.31 -31.39 0.57
N TYR A 138 24.27 -31.07 1.86
CA TYR A 138 23.41 -31.70 2.85
C TYR A 138 22.34 -30.73 3.36
N SER A 139 21.14 -31.25 3.65
CA SER A 139 20.11 -30.47 4.34
C SER A 139 20.52 -30.19 5.79
N TRP A 140 19.89 -29.18 6.40
CA TRP A 140 20.13 -28.80 7.80
C TRP A 140 20.04 -30.00 8.75
N SER A 141 19.01 -30.84 8.61
CA SER A 141 18.82 -32.03 9.46
C SER A 141 19.90 -33.08 9.24
N GLN A 142 20.31 -33.31 7.98
CA GLN A 142 21.36 -34.28 7.66
C GLN A 142 22.72 -33.85 8.21
N MET A 143 23.06 -32.56 8.14
CA MET A 143 24.30 -32.04 8.71
C MET A 143 24.39 -32.27 10.22
N ILE A 144 23.28 -32.05 10.94
CA ILE A 144 23.16 -32.34 12.37
C ILE A 144 23.36 -33.84 12.63
N GLN A 145 22.64 -34.69 11.91
CA GLN A 145 22.76 -36.15 12.03
C GLN A 145 24.20 -36.63 11.78
N ILE A 146 24.88 -36.10 10.77
CA ILE A 146 26.28 -36.45 10.47
C ILE A 146 27.20 -36.05 11.64
N TRP A 147 26.96 -34.93 12.30
CA TRP A 147 27.74 -34.52 13.46
C TRP A 147 27.49 -35.44 14.68
N HIS A 148 26.23 -35.85 14.90
CA HIS A 148 25.89 -36.85 15.92
C HIS A 148 26.56 -38.20 15.63
N ALA A 149 26.50 -38.69 14.38
CA ALA A 149 27.18 -39.90 13.94
C ALA A 149 28.70 -39.83 14.16
N ALA A 150 29.31 -38.68 13.84
CA ALA A 150 30.74 -38.47 14.06
C ALA A 150 31.09 -38.55 15.56
N ASN A 151 30.26 -37.99 16.43
CA ASN A 151 30.47 -38.08 17.87
C ASN A 151 30.27 -39.51 18.43
N ALA A 152 29.24 -40.22 17.96
CA ALA A 152 28.96 -41.60 18.38
C ALA A 152 30.07 -42.56 17.96
N THR A 153 30.51 -42.49 16.70
CA THR A 153 31.54 -43.38 16.14
C THR A 153 32.98 -42.89 16.31
N LYS A 154 33.17 -41.69 16.88
CA LYS A 154 34.46 -40.98 16.97
C LYS A 154 35.16 -40.85 15.61
N SER A 155 34.37 -40.61 14.55
CA SER A 155 34.83 -40.45 13.17
C SER A 155 35.19 -38.99 12.87
N ASP A 156 36.29 -38.76 12.16
CA ASP A 156 36.73 -37.41 11.82
C ASP A 156 35.82 -36.80 10.75
N VAL A 157 35.19 -35.65 11.06
CA VAL A 157 34.31 -34.89 10.16
C VAL A 157 34.72 -33.43 10.10
N MET A 158 34.54 -32.79 8.95
CA MET A 158 34.70 -31.35 8.80
C MET A 158 33.44 -30.76 8.16
N MET A 159 32.91 -29.70 8.75
CA MET A 159 31.63 -29.11 8.37
C MET A 159 31.70 -27.59 8.34
N SER A 160 30.94 -26.98 7.42
CA SER A 160 30.64 -25.55 7.49
C SER A 160 29.40 -25.35 8.36
N TRP A 161 29.50 -24.52 9.39
CA TRP A 161 28.41 -24.23 10.32
C TRP A 161 28.48 -22.77 10.78
N PHE A 162 27.44 -22.25 11.43
CA PHE A 162 27.33 -20.86 11.86
C PHE A 162 27.20 -20.74 13.37
N ARG A 163 27.78 -19.68 13.97
CA ARG A 163 27.60 -19.34 15.39
C ARG A 163 26.81 -18.03 15.53
N PRO A 164 25.97 -17.88 16.56
CA PRO A 164 25.59 -18.90 17.56
C PRO A 164 24.51 -19.86 17.01
N ASP A 165 24.51 -21.12 17.46
CA ASP A 165 23.49 -22.13 17.10
C ASP A 165 23.35 -23.18 18.22
N PHE A 166 22.16 -23.78 18.37
CA PHE A 166 21.85 -24.69 19.48
C PHE A 166 22.72 -25.95 19.50
N ILE A 167 23.17 -26.45 18.34
CA ILE A 167 24.02 -27.65 18.32
C ILE A 167 25.36 -27.42 19.05
N TYR A 168 25.87 -26.18 19.12
CA TYR A 168 27.07 -25.92 19.91
C TYR A 168 26.84 -26.16 21.40
N GLU A 169 25.67 -25.79 21.90
CA GLU A 169 25.30 -26.00 23.30
C GLU A 169 25.19 -27.49 23.60
N VAL A 170 24.55 -28.26 22.71
CA VAL A 170 24.41 -29.72 22.84
C VAL A 170 25.76 -30.42 22.99
N PHE A 171 26.77 -30.01 22.23
CA PHE A 171 28.10 -30.64 22.26
C PHE A 171 29.12 -29.92 23.17
N ARG A 172 28.72 -28.86 23.88
CA ARG A 172 29.63 -28.08 24.74
C ARG A 172 30.19 -28.99 25.85
N GLY A 173 31.51 -29.01 25.98
CA GLY A 173 32.20 -29.85 26.97
C GLY A 173 32.21 -31.36 26.68
N SER A 174 31.69 -31.80 25.54
CA SER A 174 31.78 -33.19 25.06
C SER A 174 33.00 -33.39 24.14
N ASP A 175 33.35 -34.64 23.82
CA ASP A 175 34.41 -34.93 22.83
C ASP A 175 34.04 -34.43 21.41
N GLY A 176 32.75 -34.34 21.12
CA GLY A 176 32.20 -33.84 19.86
C GLY A 176 32.12 -32.31 19.78
N GLU A 177 32.68 -31.59 20.77
CA GLU A 177 32.69 -30.14 20.83
C GLU A 177 33.28 -29.53 19.54
N PHE A 178 32.58 -28.53 19.00
CA PHE A 178 32.96 -27.89 17.75
C PHE A 178 34.23 -27.04 17.92
N SER A 179 35.33 -27.51 17.35
CA SER A 179 36.60 -26.78 17.30
C SER A 179 36.72 -25.99 15.99
N PRO A 180 36.90 -24.66 16.03
CA PRO A 180 36.97 -23.84 14.83
C PRO A 180 38.27 -24.10 14.04
N VAL A 181 38.14 -24.21 12.73
CA VAL A 181 39.26 -24.22 11.79
C VAL A 181 39.55 -22.78 11.38
N THR A 182 40.79 -22.32 11.61
CA THR A 182 41.21 -20.95 11.28
C THR A 182 41.53 -20.83 9.79
N LEU A 183 40.75 -20.04 9.05
CA LEU A 183 41.00 -19.69 7.64
C LEU A 183 41.68 -18.31 7.51
N ALA A 184 41.91 -17.86 6.27
CA ALA A 184 42.47 -16.52 6.00
C ALA A 184 41.54 -15.43 6.56
N LYS A 185 42.08 -14.48 7.33
CA LYS A 185 41.27 -13.44 7.97
C LYS A 185 40.45 -12.64 6.93
N PRO A 186 39.19 -12.29 7.24
CA PRO A 186 38.38 -11.49 6.34
C PRO A 186 38.92 -10.06 6.22
N THR A 187 39.03 -9.57 4.99
CA THR A 187 39.31 -8.17 4.65
C THR A 187 38.11 -7.58 3.93
N VAL A 188 38.01 -6.24 3.88
CA VAL A 188 36.94 -5.55 3.13
C VAL A 188 36.93 -6.00 1.66
N GLU A 189 38.10 -6.01 1.03
CA GLU A 189 38.30 -6.48 -0.34
C GLU A 189 37.79 -7.92 -0.54
N CYS A 190 38.04 -8.81 0.42
CA CYS A 190 37.54 -10.16 0.33
C CYS A 190 36.02 -10.22 0.40
N VAL A 191 35.41 -9.55 1.37
CA VAL A 191 33.96 -9.58 1.57
C VAL A 191 33.23 -9.01 0.35
N GLU A 192 33.76 -7.95 -0.25
CA GLU A 192 33.22 -7.35 -1.49
C GLU A 192 33.43 -8.23 -2.73
N SER A 193 34.47 -9.06 -2.74
CA SER A 193 34.78 -9.99 -3.84
C SER A 193 34.11 -11.36 -3.71
N ARG A 194 33.20 -11.54 -2.74
CA ARG A 194 32.46 -12.79 -2.55
C ARG A 194 31.46 -13.02 -3.68
N VAL A 195 31.20 -14.30 -3.95
CA VAL A 195 30.20 -14.74 -4.92
C VAL A 195 28.81 -14.20 -4.56
N LEU A 196 28.11 -13.67 -5.57
CA LEU A 196 26.77 -13.12 -5.43
C LEU A 196 25.77 -14.21 -5.04
N VAL A 197 24.64 -13.83 -4.42
CA VAL A 197 23.67 -14.79 -3.87
C VAL A 197 23.09 -15.67 -4.99
N GLU A 198 22.78 -15.06 -6.13
CA GLU A 198 22.28 -15.70 -7.35
C GLU A 198 23.27 -16.69 -7.97
N ASP A 199 24.57 -16.49 -7.78
CA ASP A 199 25.63 -17.28 -8.41
C ASP A 199 26.04 -18.51 -7.58
N ARG A 200 25.68 -18.56 -6.29
CA ARG A 200 26.04 -19.69 -5.38
C ARG A 200 25.45 -21.02 -5.81
N CYS A 201 24.24 -20.99 -6.37
CA CYS A 201 23.52 -22.16 -6.86
C CYS A 201 23.67 -22.38 -8.37
N SER A 202 24.57 -21.63 -9.05
CA SER A 202 24.80 -21.80 -10.49
C SER A 202 25.27 -23.22 -10.79
N ASP A 203 24.84 -23.82 -11.91
CA ASP A 203 25.33 -25.15 -12.32
C ASP A 203 26.82 -25.12 -12.74
N ASP A 204 27.33 -23.94 -13.12
CA ASP A 204 28.74 -23.75 -13.48
C ASP A 204 29.64 -23.61 -12.25
N HIS A 205 30.54 -24.56 -12.08
CA HIS A 205 31.52 -24.59 -10.99
C HIS A 205 32.41 -23.33 -10.94
N LEU A 206 32.80 -22.76 -12.09
CA LEU A 206 33.66 -21.56 -12.11
C LEU A 206 32.92 -20.32 -11.61
N VAL A 207 31.62 -20.24 -11.89
CA VAL A 207 30.74 -19.17 -11.38
C VAL A 207 30.59 -19.31 -9.86
N ARG A 208 30.36 -20.53 -9.35
CA ARG A 208 30.24 -20.80 -7.91
C ARG A 208 31.52 -20.52 -7.12
N VAL A 209 32.69 -20.72 -7.74
CA VAL A 209 34.01 -20.50 -7.13
C VAL A 209 34.37 -19.01 -7.07
N GLY A 210 33.96 -18.22 -8.07
CA GLY A 210 34.19 -16.78 -8.12
C GLY A 210 35.67 -16.39 -8.11
N LEU A 211 35.95 -15.19 -7.60
CA LEU A 211 37.30 -14.60 -7.61
C LEU A 211 38.15 -15.07 -6.42
N PRO A 212 39.49 -15.19 -6.59
CA PRO A 212 40.39 -15.59 -5.51
C PRO A 212 40.37 -14.65 -4.31
N ALA A 213 40.15 -13.34 -4.56
CA ALA A 213 40.05 -12.35 -3.50
C ALA A 213 38.93 -12.66 -2.50
N GLY A 214 37.84 -13.33 -2.93
CA GLY A 214 36.70 -13.69 -2.09
C GLY A 214 36.92 -14.90 -1.16
N SER A 215 38.10 -15.51 -1.16
CA SER A 215 38.40 -16.77 -0.46
C SER A 215 38.97 -16.58 0.95
N CYS A 216 38.26 -15.82 1.79
CA CYS A 216 38.59 -15.63 3.21
C CYS A 216 37.54 -16.26 4.14
N ASP A 217 37.86 -16.30 5.43
CA ASP A 217 36.96 -16.71 6.50
C ASP A 217 35.72 -15.79 6.59
N ASN A 218 34.72 -16.21 7.35
CA ASN A 218 33.53 -15.39 7.61
C ASN A 218 33.82 -14.21 8.54
N GLU A 219 33.21 -13.06 8.25
CA GLU A 219 33.20 -11.95 9.20
C GLU A 219 32.38 -12.35 10.44
N ALA A 220 32.84 -11.97 11.62
CA ALA A 220 32.07 -12.13 12.85
C ALA A 220 30.87 -11.18 12.77
N HIS A 221 29.74 -11.67 12.26
CA HIS A 221 28.53 -10.87 12.17
C HIS A 221 27.89 -10.75 13.56
N VAL A 222 27.83 -9.54 14.09
CA VAL A 222 26.73 -9.18 15.01
C VAL A 222 25.46 -9.20 14.15
N LEU A 223 24.41 -9.91 14.58
CA LEU A 223 23.13 -10.32 13.98
C LEU A 223 22.33 -9.33 13.06
N LYS A 224 22.91 -8.21 12.66
CA LYS A 224 22.23 -6.95 12.33
C LYS A 224 22.06 -6.67 10.83
N LYS A 225 22.80 -7.35 9.95
CA LYS A 225 22.91 -6.95 8.53
C LYS A 225 21.88 -7.62 7.60
N ALA A 226 21.41 -8.84 7.91
CA ALA A 226 20.53 -9.59 7.03
C ALA A 226 19.03 -9.23 7.18
N LEU A 227 18.57 -8.91 8.40
CA LEU A 227 17.17 -8.60 8.67
C LEU A 227 16.73 -7.25 8.10
N SER A 228 17.65 -6.29 7.91
CA SER A 228 17.28 -4.89 7.66
C SER A 228 16.94 -4.57 6.20
N SER A 229 17.57 -5.20 5.21
CA SER A 229 17.47 -4.73 3.81
C SER A 229 16.09 -5.00 3.17
N SER A 230 15.47 -6.15 3.47
CA SER A 230 14.13 -6.47 2.97
C SER A 230 13.05 -5.62 3.66
N LEU A 231 13.19 -5.40 4.98
CA LEU A 231 12.29 -4.55 5.77
C LEU A 231 12.37 -3.09 5.30
N GLU A 232 13.59 -2.58 5.05
CA GLU A 232 13.79 -1.22 4.55
C GLU A 232 13.08 -0.97 3.21
N ARG A 233 13.13 -1.95 2.29
CA ARG A 233 12.50 -1.83 0.98
C ARG A 233 10.97 -1.81 1.09
N SER A 234 10.40 -2.59 2.00
CA SER A 234 8.96 -2.60 2.26
C SER A 234 8.48 -1.27 2.85
N GLU A 235 9.19 -0.71 3.84
CA GLU A 235 8.77 0.52 4.53
C GLU A 235 8.86 1.78 3.68
N LYS A 236 9.81 1.86 2.74
CA LYS A 236 9.95 3.04 1.85
C LYS A 236 8.73 3.26 0.96
N SER A 237 7.93 2.22 0.71
CA SER A 237 6.72 2.32 -0.11
C SER A 237 5.52 2.95 0.61
N GLU A 238 5.52 2.92 1.95
CA GLU A 238 4.42 3.41 2.77
C GLU A 238 4.59 4.88 3.18
N SER A 239 3.45 5.55 3.35
CA SER A 239 3.40 6.91 3.90
C SER A 239 3.96 6.96 5.31
N GLU A 240 4.56 8.08 5.71
CA GLU A 240 5.20 8.19 7.02
C GLU A 240 4.25 7.84 8.17
N ALA A 241 2.97 8.20 8.08
CA ALA A 241 1.93 7.91 9.06
C ALA A 241 1.53 6.42 9.12
N GLY A 242 1.64 5.68 8.02
CA GLY A 242 1.34 4.25 7.94
C GLY A 242 2.53 3.31 8.19
N ARG A 243 3.75 3.85 8.32
CA ARG A 243 4.96 3.03 8.55
C ARG A 243 4.90 2.28 9.89
N SER A 244 5.43 1.06 9.87
CA SER A 244 5.68 0.26 11.07
C SER A 244 6.90 0.79 11.82
N PRO A 245 6.96 0.67 13.16
CA PRO A 245 8.19 0.93 13.91
C PRO A 245 9.22 -0.21 13.76
N GLY A 246 8.86 -1.33 13.13
CA GLY A 246 9.61 -2.58 13.15
C GLY A 246 11.02 -2.47 12.61
N TYR A 247 11.22 -1.85 11.45
CA TYR A 247 12.56 -1.69 10.88
C TYR A 247 13.47 -0.85 11.79
N ASP A 248 12.97 0.29 12.25
CA ASP A 248 13.73 1.20 13.11
C ASP A 248 14.02 0.58 14.49
N ALA A 249 13.07 -0.19 15.04
CA ALA A 249 13.24 -0.93 16.27
C ALA A 249 14.31 -2.02 16.13
N ILE A 250 14.23 -2.86 15.09
CA ILE A 250 15.21 -3.92 14.81
C ILE A 250 16.60 -3.32 14.54
N LYS A 251 16.65 -2.19 13.82
CA LYS A 251 17.90 -1.45 13.57
C LYS A 251 18.51 -0.91 14.87
N ARG A 252 17.73 -0.66 15.91
CA ARG A 252 18.24 -0.19 17.21
C ARG A 252 18.50 -1.32 18.20
N LEU A 253 17.79 -2.45 18.06
CA LEU A 253 17.91 -3.60 18.93
C LEU A 253 19.37 -4.05 19.06
N ARG A 254 19.78 -4.29 20.30
CA ARG A 254 21.07 -4.84 20.69
C ARG A 254 20.80 -5.93 21.71
N VAL A 255 21.10 -7.16 21.36
CA VAL A 255 21.10 -8.31 22.26
C VAL A 255 22.55 -8.73 22.44
N SER A 256 23.00 -8.94 23.68
CA SER A 256 24.36 -9.40 23.97
C SER A 256 24.48 -10.90 23.72
N ASP A 257 25.69 -11.36 23.42
CA ASP A 257 25.94 -12.78 23.16
C ASP A 257 25.59 -13.65 24.38
N LEU A 258 25.87 -13.17 25.60
CA LEU A 258 25.50 -13.85 26.86
C LEU A 258 23.99 -14.11 26.98
N VAL A 259 23.18 -13.18 26.47
CA VAL A 259 21.72 -13.32 26.48
C VAL A 259 21.27 -14.36 25.45
N ILE A 260 21.89 -14.37 24.28
CA ILE A 260 21.61 -15.36 23.24
C ILE A 260 22.00 -16.76 23.75
N GLU A 261 23.17 -16.90 24.38
CA GLU A 261 23.60 -18.17 24.99
C GLU A 261 22.59 -18.68 26.02
N ARG A 262 22.07 -17.80 26.89
CA ARG A 262 21.03 -18.18 27.85
C ARG A 262 19.74 -18.64 27.16
N MET A 263 19.30 -17.96 26.10
CA MET A 263 18.12 -18.42 25.33
C MET A 263 18.35 -19.79 24.69
N LEU A 264 19.54 -20.04 24.16
CA LEU A 264 19.90 -21.33 23.57
C LEU A 264 19.96 -22.43 24.63
N ASP A 265 20.46 -22.12 25.82
CA ASP A 265 20.46 -23.03 26.96
C ASP A 265 19.04 -23.39 27.40
N ASP A 266 18.16 -22.39 27.53
CA ASP A 266 16.75 -22.59 27.85
C ASP A 266 16.03 -23.42 26.77
N TRP A 267 16.38 -23.22 25.49
CA TRP A 267 15.87 -24.05 24.40
C TRP A 267 16.31 -25.51 24.55
N VAL A 268 17.62 -25.77 24.74
CA VAL A 268 18.15 -27.14 24.86
C VAL A 268 17.58 -27.86 26.08
N HIS A 269 17.42 -27.19 27.21
CA HIS A 269 16.93 -27.81 28.45
C HIS A 269 15.44 -28.18 28.43
N ARG A 270 14.64 -27.60 27.53
CA ARG A 270 13.20 -27.90 27.46
C ARG A 270 12.90 -29.32 26.97
N ASP A 271 13.67 -29.81 25.99
CA ASP A 271 13.61 -31.19 25.48
C ASP A 271 12.19 -31.72 25.18
N VAL A 272 11.27 -30.84 24.71
CA VAL A 272 9.88 -31.23 24.37
C VAL A 272 9.73 -31.38 22.86
N ASP A 273 10.14 -30.34 22.13
CA ASP A 273 10.08 -30.23 20.67
C ASP A 273 11.24 -29.34 20.22
N GLN A 274 12.45 -29.87 20.39
CA GLN A 274 13.71 -29.18 20.13
C GLN A 274 13.78 -28.60 18.70
N TYR A 275 13.08 -29.20 17.76
CA TYR A 275 13.07 -28.81 16.34
C TYR A 275 11.83 -28.01 15.92
N GLY A 276 10.90 -27.74 16.84
CA GLY A 276 9.63 -27.07 16.53
C GLY A 276 9.36 -25.86 17.41
N PHE A 277 8.56 -26.00 18.47
CA PHE A 277 8.08 -24.85 19.26
C PHE A 277 9.06 -24.33 20.32
N ASP A 278 9.95 -25.18 20.84
CA ASP A 278 10.92 -24.79 21.87
C ASP A 278 11.78 -23.56 21.54
N PRO A 279 12.31 -23.36 20.31
CA PRO A 279 13.09 -22.16 20.01
C PRO A 279 12.25 -20.88 20.08
N ARG A 280 10.96 -20.94 19.72
CA ARG A 280 10.07 -19.76 19.80
C ARG A 280 9.73 -19.45 21.24
N ASP A 281 9.44 -20.48 22.02
CA ASP A 281 9.12 -20.31 23.42
C ASP A 281 10.31 -19.76 24.22
N ALA A 282 11.53 -20.25 24.02
CA ALA A 282 12.72 -19.72 24.70
C ALA A 282 12.91 -18.21 24.41
N VAL A 283 12.75 -17.80 23.16
CA VAL A 283 12.82 -16.39 22.75
C VAL A 283 11.64 -15.59 23.33
N CYS A 284 10.43 -16.13 23.31
CA CYS A 284 9.23 -15.47 23.84
C CYS A 284 9.31 -15.29 25.36
N SER A 285 9.73 -16.31 26.11
CA SER A 285 9.94 -16.24 27.55
C SER A 285 10.94 -15.14 27.89
N TRP A 286 12.10 -15.10 27.21
CA TRP A 286 13.05 -14.02 27.39
C TRP A 286 12.46 -12.64 27.05
N ALA A 287 11.69 -12.54 25.96
CA ALA A 287 11.11 -11.26 25.54
C ALA A 287 10.09 -10.72 26.54
N VAL A 288 9.27 -11.58 27.13
CA VAL A 288 8.30 -11.22 28.19
C VAL A 288 9.04 -10.75 29.44
N GLU A 289 10.08 -11.47 29.87
CA GLU A 289 10.91 -11.07 31.02
C GLU A 289 11.64 -9.73 30.81
N ASN A 290 11.87 -9.33 29.55
CA ASN A 290 12.66 -8.15 29.20
C ASN A 290 11.84 -7.08 28.45
N LEU A 291 10.51 -7.09 28.60
CA LEU A 291 9.61 -6.23 27.82
C LEU A 291 9.92 -4.74 27.98
N GLU A 292 10.25 -4.29 29.19
CA GLU A 292 10.64 -2.89 29.46
C GLU A 292 11.95 -2.50 28.74
N HIS A 293 12.90 -3.43 28.66
CA HIS A 293 14.15 -3.20 27.92
C HIS A 293 13.89 -3.13 26.41
N LEU A 294 13.03 -4.02 25.90
CA LEU A 294 12.61 -4.03 24.51
C LEU A 294 11.87 -2.74 24.11
N GLY A 295 11.06 -2.19 25.01
CA GLY A 295 10.37 -0.91 24.82
C GLY A 295 11.31 0.26 24.52
N LYS A 296 12.56 0.24 25.01
CA LYS A 296 13.54 1.31 24.76
C LYS A 296 14.02 1.38 23.31
N PHE A 297 13.85 0.31 22.54
CA PHE A 297 14.22 0.28 21.12
C PHE A 297 13.10 0.79 20.21
N VAL A 298 11.88 0.95 20.73
CA VAL A 298 10.77 1.54 19.99
C VAL A 298 11.11 3.00 19.66
N PRO A 299 11.05 3.41 18.38
CA PRO A 299 11.36 4.77 17.98
C PRO A 299 10.36 5.79 18.55
N THR A 300 10.81 7.03 18.68
CA THR A 300 9.99 8.15 19.16
C THR A 300 8.76 8.36 18.27
N GLY A 301 7.61 8.63 18.88
CA GLY A 301 6.33 8.82 18.18
C GLY A 301 5.50 7.55 18.01
N TYR A 302 5.92 6.46 18.64
CA TYR A 302 5.13 5.24 18.80
C TYR A 302 4.84 5.00 20.29
N PRO A 303 3.75 4.30 20.65
CA PRO A 303 2.73 3.77 19.74
C PRO A 303 1.93 4.89 19.07
N ARG A 304 1.54 4.70 17.81
CA ARG A 304 0.70 5.67 17.11
C ARG A 304 -0.75 5.36 17.41
N GLU A 305 -1.49 6.38 17.82
CA GLU A 305 -2.91 6.26 18.13
C GLU A 305 -3.73 6.86 16.98
N ILE A 306 -4.67 6.08 16.45
CA ILE A 306 -5.56 6.55 15.38
C ILE A 306 -6.65 7.40 16.01
N ARG A 307 -6.74 8.65 15.57
CA ARG A 307 -7.79 9.58 15.98
C ARG A 307 -8.76 9.81 14.84
N GLU A 308 -9.95 9.24 14.96
CA GLU A 308 -11.05 9.49 14.01
C GLU A 308 -11.66 10.87 14.30
N VAL A 309 -11.11 11.92 13.67
CA VAL A 309 -11.70 13.27 13.71
C VAL A 309 -12.48 13.49 12.43
N ASN A 310 -13.76 13.87 12.53
CA ASN A 310 -14.51 14.28 11.35
C ASN A 310 -14.08 15.68 10.92
N LEU A 311 -13.09 15.75 10.02
CA LEU A 311 -12.51 17.00 9.52
C LEU A 311 -13.53 17.88 8.76
N TYR A 312 -14.67 17.32 8.36
CA TYR A 312 -15.75 18.03 7.68
C TYR A 312 -16.76 18.66 8.66
N ASP A 313 -16.75 18.28 9.94
CA ASP A 313 -17.56 18.89 11.01
C ASP A 313 -16.88 20.14 11.58
N THR A 314 -16.61 21.12 10.71
CA THR A 314 -15.93 22.36 11.09
C THR A 314 -16.66 23.59 10.58
N ALA A 315 -16.52 24.71 11.28
CA ALA A 315 -17.27 25.94 11.00
C ALA A 315 -17.12 26.44 9.55
N TYR A 316 -15.94 26.26 8.94
CA TYR A 316 -15.69 26.69 7.56
C TYR A 316 -16.37 25.80 6.51
N HIS A 317 -16.67 24.53 6.80
CA HIS A 317 -17.50 23.68 5.92
C HIS A 317 -18.97 24.10 5.99
N TYR A 318 -19.50 24.39 7.19
CA TYR A 318 -20.85 24.93 7.35
C TYR A 318 -21.03 26.28 6.64
N ALA A 319 -20.04 27.17 6.73
CA ALA A 319 -20.07 28.44 6.00
C ALA A 319 -20.02 28.25 4.47
N ALA A 320 -19.26 27.26 3.96
CA ALA A 320 -19.24 26.92 2.54
C ALA A 320 -20.61 26.40 2.07
N MET A 321 -21.22 25.47 2.82
CA MET A 321 -22.57 24.98 2.54
C MET A 321 -23.62 26.10 2.55
N ALA A 322 -23.56 27.00 3.53
CA ALA A 322 -24.47 28.14 3.61
C ALA A 322 -24.35 29.06 2.38
N LEU A 323 -23.12 29.34 1.93
CA LEU A 323 -22.89 30.16 0.73
C LEU A 323 -23.41 29.47 -0.54
N GLY A 324 -23.18 28.16 -0.69
CA GLY A 324 -23.75 27.37 -1.78
C GLY A 324 -25.28 27.38 -1.78
N GLY A 325 -25.90 27.31 -0.59
CA GLY A 325 -27.33 27.46 -0.40
C GLY A 325 -27.85 28.84 -0.84
N ILE A 326 -27.17 29.92 -0.44
CA ILE A 326 -27.50 31.29 -0.87
C ILE A 326 -27.39 31.43 -2.39
N ALA A 327 -26.34 30.90 -3.01
CA ALA A 327 -26.17 30.90 -4.46
C ALA A 327 -27.33 30.17 -5.16
N THR A 328 -27.68 28.98 -4.66
CA THR A 328 -28.80 28.18 -5.17
C THR A 328 -30.12 28.95 -5.10
N LEU A 329 -30.43 29.58 -3.95
CA LEU A 329 -31.64 30.39 -3.78
C LEU A 329 -31.66 31.61 -4.71
N ALA A 330 -30.52 32.28 -4.89
CA ALA A 330 -30.40 33.41 -5.83
C ALA A 330 -30.66 32.98 -7.29
N ILE A 331 -30.15 31.82 -7.69
CA ILE A 331 -30.39 31.24 -9.03
C ILE A 331 -31.86 30.89 -9.22
N LEU A 332 -32.48 30.23 -8.23
CA LEU A 332 -33.91 29.86 -8.29
C LEU A 332 -34.81 31.10 -8.34
N ALA A 333 -34.54 32.10 -7.52
CA ALA A 333 -35.25 33.39 -7.55
C ALA A 333 -35.06 34.08 -8.90
N GLY A 334 -33.85 34.08 -9.44
CA GLY A 334 -33.52 34.59 -10.77
C GLY A 334 -34.29 33.88 -11.89
N ALA A 335 -34.32 32.55 -11.88
CA ALA A 335 -35.06 31.73 -12.83
C ALA A 335 -36.58 31.99 -12.75
N GLY A 336 -37.12 32.10 -11.53
CA GLY A 336 -38.51 32.46 -11.28
C GLY A 336 -38.85 33.85 -11.83
N ALA A 337 -37.98 34.84 -11.62
CA ALA A 337 -38.15 36.19 -12.16
C ALA A 337 -38.09 36.23 -13.69
N VAL A 338 -37.16 35.50 -14.32
CA VAL A 338 -37.08 35.34 -15.78
C VAL A 338 -38.36 34.72 -16.33
N TYR A 339 -38.86 33.65 -15.69
CA TYR A 339 -40.09 33.01 -16.10
C TYR A 339 -41.30 33.96 -15.97
N ARG A 340 -41.41 34.68 -14.85
CA ARG A 340 -42.49 35.64 -14.58
C ARG A 340 -42.50 36.82 -15.55
N TRP A 341 -41.33 37.29 -15.98
CA TRP A 341 -41.18 38.43 -16.89
C TRP A 341 -40.86 38.04 -18.33
N ARG A 342 -41.03 36.76 -18.71
CA ARG A 342 -40.71 36.25 -20.06
C ARG A 342 -41.37 36.98 -21.22
N LYS A 343 -42.48 37.69 -20.98
CA LYS A 343 -43.22 38.49 -22.00
C LYS A 343 -42.73 39.95 -22.10
N LYS A 344 -41.88 40.43 -21.18
CA LYS A 344 -41.33 41.79 -21.23
C LYS A 344 -40.27 41.88 -22.32
N LYS A 345 -40.25 43.00 -23.05
CA LYS A 345 -39.34 43.24 -24.19
C LYS A 345 -37.89 42.88 -23.87
N VAL A 346 -37.34 43.38 -22.75
CA VAL A 346 -35.95 43.12 -22.31
C VAL A 346 -35.61 41.63 -22.23
N VAL A 347 -36.52 40.81 -21.67
CA VAL A 347 -36.31 39.36 -21.48
C VAL A 347 -36.50 38.61 -22.80
N VAL A 348 -37.44 39.04 -23.65
CA VAL A 348 -37.65 38.46 -24.98
C VAL A 348 -36.40 38.67 -25.86
N TYR A 349 -35.81 39.86 -25.86
CA TYR A 349 -34.56 40.14 -26.59
C TYR A 349 -33.40 39.25 -26.13
N ALA A 350 -33.32 38.98 -24.83
CA ALA A 350 -32.31 38.08 -24.25
C ALA A 350 -32.47 36.60 -24.64
N GLN A 351 -33.61 36.23 -25.26
CA GLN A 351 -34.02 34.86 -25.58
C GLN A 351 -34.20 33.99 -24.30
N PRO A 352 -35.42 33.92 -23.74
CA PRO A 352 -35.65 33.32 -22.42
C PRO A 352 -35.23 31.84 -22.33
N SER A 353 -35.34 31.07 -23.42
CA SER A 353 -34.94 29.66 -23.43
C SER A 353 -33.43 29.47 -23.22
N PHE A 354 -32.59 30.30 -23.84
CA PHE A 354 -31.14 30.25 -23.62
C PHE A 354 -30.77 30.68 -22.20
N LEU A 355 -31.44 31.73 -21.70
CA LEU A 355 -31.23 32.23 -20.35
C LEU A 355 -31.57 31.19 -19.28
N LEU A 356 -32.68 30.46 -19.45
CA LEU A 356 -33.08 29.39 -18.52
C LEU A 356 -32.13 28.19 -18.54
N ILE A 357 -31.57 27.82 -19.70
CA ILE A 357 -30.57 26.73 -19.77
C ILE A 357 -29.27 27.13 -19.07
N THR A 358 -28.79 28.35 -19.29
CA THR A 358 -27.61 28.88 -18.57
C THR A 358 -27.85 28.89 -17.06
N LEU A 359 -29.03 29.30 -16.59
CA LEU A 359 -29.39 29.23 -15.17
C LEU A 359 -29.50 27.80 -14.65
N GLY A 360 -29.93 26.84 -15.49
CA GLY A 360 -29.87 25.41 -15.16
C GLY A 360 -28.44 24.92 -14.97
N GLY A 361 -27.50 25.37 -15.80
CA GLY A 361 -26.07 25.11 -15.62
C GLY A 361 -25.55 25.68 -14.29
N ALA A 362 -25.85 26.94 -14.00
CA ALA A 362 -25.47 27.58 -12.73
C ALA A 362 -26.06 26.85 -11.50
N LEU A 363 -27.29 26.34 -11.60
CA LEU A 363 -27.92 25.52 -10.54
C LEU A 363 -27.09 24.25 -10.27
N LEU A 364 -26.66 23.55 -11.32
CA LEU A 364 -25.82 22.36 -11.16
C LEU A 364 -24.46 22.70 -10.53
N ILE A 365 -23.82 23.81 -10.93
CA ILE A 365 -22.54 24.24 -10.35
C ILE A 365 -22.68 24.55 -8.87
N SER A 366 -23.71 25.34 -8.47
CA SER A 366 -23.96 25.66 -7.07
C SER A 366 -24.28 24.41 -6.23
N SER A 367 -25.04 23.46 -6.79
CA SER A 367 -25.29 22.15 -6.15
C SER A 367 -24.01 21.33 -6.02
N GLY A 368 -23.13 21.37 -7.02
CA GLY A 368 -21.80 20.76 -6.97
C GLY A 368 -20.92 21.40 -5.89
N GLY A 369 -20.99 22.72 -5.73
CA GLY A 369 -20.35 23.43 -4.62
C GLY A 369 -20.79 22.90 -3.26
N ILE A 370 -22.09 22.66 -3.05
CA ILE A 370 -22.59 22.05 -1.81
C ILE A 370 -22.04 20.64 -1.63
N ALA A 371 -22.04 19.82 -2.69
CA ALA A 371 -21.49 18.46 -2.64
C ALA A 371 -20.00 18.42 -2.27
N TYR A 372 -19.20 19.42 -2.68
CA TYR A 372 -17.80 19.58 -2.27
C TYR A 372 -17.63 19.95 -0.79
N ALA A 373 -18.62 20.59 -0.17
CA ALA A 373 -18.54 20.96 1.24
C ALA A 373 -18.99 19.84 2.19
N THR A 374 -19.75 18.86 1.69
CA THR A 374 -20.20 17.69 2.46
C THR A 374 -19.09 16.63 2.58
N GLU A 375 -19.20 15.77 3.60
CA GLU A 375 -18.29 14.66 3.79
C GLU A 375 -18.26 13.71 2.56
N PRO A 376 -17.06 13.30 2.08
CA PRO A 376 -16.92 12.38 0.99
C PRO A 376 -17.53 11.01 1.28
N SER A 377 -18.40 10.58 0.38
CA SER A 377 -19.02 9.26 0.30
C SER A 377 -18.86 8.75 -1.12
N ALA A 378 -19.04 7.44 -1.36
CA ALA A 378 -18.98 6.89 -2.70
C ALA A 378 -19.93 7.60 -3.68
N ALA A 379 -21.11 8.02 -3.21
CA ALA A 379 -22.06 8.76 -4.02
C ALA A 379 -21.67 10.22 -4.21
N SER A 380 -21.30 10.93 -3.13
CA SER A 380 -20.95 12.37 -3.24
C SER A 380 -19.72 12.60 -4.10
N CYS A 381 -18.73 11.68 -4.07
CA CYS A 381 -17.54 11.75 -4.92
C CYS A 381 -17.86 11.70 -6.42
N VAL A 382 -18.88 10.94 -6.81
CA VAL A 382 -19.36 10.89 -8.21
C VAL A 382 -20.21 12.11 -8.53
N VAL A 383 -21.18 12.42 -7.66
CA VAL A 383 -22.15 13.50 -7.87
C VAL A 383 -21.46 14.85 -8.06
N GLN A 384 -20.43 15.17 -7.26
CA GLN A 384 -19.70 16.44 -7.39
C GLN A 384 -19.09 16.62 -8.79
N GLN A 385 -18.51 15.56 -9.38
CA GLN A 385 -17.85 15.63 -10.70
C GLN A 385 -18.88 15.83 -11.81
N TRP A 386 -19.99 15.10 -11.73
CA TRP A 386 -21.10 15.23 -12.67
C TRP A 386 -21.74 16.61 -12.63
N LEU A 387 -22.07 17.11 -11.44
CA LEU A 387 -22.70 18.41 -11.25
C LEU A 387 -21.82 19.55 -11.78
N VAL A 388 -20.53 19.54 -11.47
CA VAL A 388 -19.61 20.59 -11.90
C VAL A 388 -19.35 20.54 -13.41
N LEU A 389 -19.01 19.37 -13.97
CA LEU A 389 -18.66 19.29 -15.39
C LEU A 389 -19.86 19.52 -16.32
N MET A 390 -21.02 18.96 -15.98
CA MET A 390 -22.25 19.25 -16.73
C MET A 390 -22.71 20.70 -16.52
N GLY A 391 -22.58 21.21 -15.30
CA GLY A 391 -22.96 22.57 -14.95
C GLY A 391 -22.23 23.63 -15.77
N TYR A 392 -20.89 23.60 -15.78
CA TYR A 392 -20.09 24.52 -16.60
C TYR A 392 -20.36 24.37 -18.10
N SER A 393 -20.60 23.14 -18.56
CA SER A 393 -20.96 22.88 -19.96
C SER A 393 -22.31 23.52 -20.32
N LEU A 394 -23.34 23.35 -19.47
CA LEU A 394 -24.66 23.95 -19.66
C LEU A 394 -24.69 25.46 -19.43
N GLU A 395 -23.77 26.02 -18.65
CA GLU A 395 -23.66 27.46 -18.47
C GLU A 395 -22.99 28.13 -19.70
N LEU A 396 -21.83 27.62 -20.12
CA LEU A 396 -20.97 28.25 -21.13
C LEU A 396 -21.36 27.91 -22.57
N LEU A 397 -21.78 26.68 -22.87
CA LEU A 397 -22.11 26.28 -24.26
C LEU A 397 -23.24 27.10 -24.88
N PRO A 398 -24.38 27.37 -24.19
CA PRO A 398 -25.43 28.21 -24.74
C PRO A 398 -24.94 29.64 -25.02
N VAL A 399 -24.05 30.16 -24.18
CA VAL A 399 -23.45 31.49 -24.32
C VAL A 399 -22.54 31.52 -25.55
N ILE A 400 -21.63 30.55 -25.69
CA ILE A 400 -20.73 30.39 -26.84
C ILE A 400 -21.52 30.32 -28.14
N VAL A 401 -22.53 29.44 -28.20
CA VAL A 401 -23.36 29.25 -29.40
C VAL A 401 -24.16 30.51 -29.74
N LYS A 402 -24.68 31.21 -28.72
CA LYS A 402 -25.39 32.50 -28.90
C LYS A 402 -24.45 33.58 -29.45
N ILE A 403 -23.26 33.75 -28.90
CA ILE A 403 -22.28 34.74 -29.37
C ILE A 403 -21.82 34.40 -30.80
N ALA A 404 -21.54 33.12 -31.08
CA ALA A 404 -21.16 32.67 -32.42
C ALA A 404 -22.26 32.94 -33.45
N ALA A 405 -23.53 32.72 -33.10
CA ALA A 405 -24.67 33.04 -33.95
C ALA A 405 -24.77 34.54 -34.23
N ILE A 406 -24.57 35.39 -33.22
CA ILE A 406 -24.55 36.85 -33.37
C ILE A 406 -23.39 37.28 -34.28
N ASN A 407 -22.18 36.80 -34.04
CA ASN A 407 -21.01 37.10 -34.88
C ASN A 407 -21.24 36.69 -36.34
N LYS A 408 -21.88 35.53 -36.59
CA LYS A 408 -22.24 35.08 -37.94
C LYS A 408 -23.28 35.98 -38.61
N LEU A 409 -24.29 36.45 -37.88
CA LEU A 409 -25.27 37.41 -38.41
C LEU A 409 -24.61 38.71 -38.83
N LEU A 410 -23.74 39.24 -37.98
CA LEU A 410 -23.04 40.50 -38.24
C LEU A 410 -22.10 40.40 -39.43
N ALA A 411 -21.36 39.29 -39.54
CA ALA A 411 -20.50 39.02 -40.69
C ALA A 411 -21.30 38.88 -42.00
N SER A 412 -22.48 38.25 -41.95
CA SER A 412 -23.36 38.10 -43.11
C SER A 412 -23.99 39.44 -43.52
N GLY A 413 -24.36 40.27 -42.55
CA GLY A 413 -24.87 41.62 -42.76
C GLY A 413 -23.86 42.54 -43.43
N LYS A 414 -22.57 42.47 -43.05
CA LYS A 414 -21.48 43.20 -43.75
C LYS A 414 -21.34 42.80 -45.22
N ARG A 415 -21.70 41.56 -45.56
CA ARG A 415 -21.67 41.03 -46.93
C ARG A 415 -23.02 41.17 -47.66
N MET A 416 -23.99 41.87 -47.06
CA MET A 416 -25.38 42.00 -47.55
C MET A 416 -26.04 40.65 -47.94
N LYS A 417 -25.63 39.55 -47.27
CA LYS A 417 -26.22 38.23 -47.48
C LYS A 417 -27.28 37.96 -46.41
N ARG A 418 -28.50 37.60 -46.83
CA ARG A 418 -29.57 37.18 -45.90
C ARG A 418 -29.18 35.85 -45.25
N ALA A 419 -28.92 35.87 -43.94
CA ALA A 419 -28.65 34.68 -43.15
C ALA A 419 -29.79 34.45 -42.16
N THR A 420 -30.46 33.30 -42.27
CA THR A 420 -31.46 32.86 -41.29
C THR A 420 -30.82 31.85 -40.33
N LEU A 421 -30.92 32.10 -39.02
CA LEU A 421 -30.45 31.19 -37.99
C LEU A 421 -31.63 30.44 -37.40
N SER A 422 -31.61 29.11 -37.48
CA SER A 422 -32.65 28.28 -36.88
C SER A 422 -32.30 27.98 -35.42
N GLN A 423 -33.15 28.40 -34.47
CA GLN A 423 -32.97 28.10 -33.04
C GLN A 423 -32.86 26.60 -32.75
N LYS A 424 -33.60 25.76 -33.48
CA LYS A 424 -33.53 24.29 -33.37
C LYS A 424 -32.12 23.75 -33.65
N LYS A 425 -31.39 24.36 -34.59
CA LYS A 425 -30.00 23.96 -34.89
C LYS A 425 -29.06 24.26 -33.73
N LEU A 426 -29.23 25.41 -33.05
CA LEU A 426 -28.41 25.80 -31.90
C LEU A 426 -28.63 24.85 -30.72
N PHE A 427 -29.89 24.57 -30.37
CA PHE A 427 -30.20 23.62 -29.28
C PHE A 427 -29.71 22.21 -29.59
N ARG A 428 -29.81 21.76 -30.84
CA ARG A 428 -29.27 20.46 -31.27
C ARG A 428 -27.74 20.40 -31.10
N THR A 429 -27.03 21.49 -31.39
CA THR A 429 -25.57 21.55 -31.17
C THR A 429 -25.22 21.47 -29.69
N VAL A 430 -25.90 22.24 -28.82
CA VAL A 430 -25.66 22.18 -27.37
C VAL A 430 -25.98 20.77 -26.83
N GLY A 431 -27.12 20.20 -27.20
CA GLY A 431 -27.51 18.86 -26.78
C GLY A 431 -26.53 17.76 -27.23
N PHE A 432 -26.00 17.87 -28.45
CA PHE A 432 -24.98 16.93 -28.94
C PHE A 432 -23.68 17.02 -28.13
N ILE A 433 -23.19 18.23 -27.82
CA ILE A 433 -21.98 18.38 -26.99
C ILE A 433 -22.23 17.89 -25.55
N MET A 434 -23.40 18.18 -24.99
CA MET A 434 -23.79 17.67 -23.67
C MET A 434 -23.86 16.14 -23.61
N LEU A 435 -24.31 15.50 -24.70
CA LEU A 435 -24.26 14.04 -24.82
C LEU A 435 -22.81 13.53 -24.75
N LEU A 436 -21.87 14.16 -25.46
CA LEU A 436 -20.46 13.80 -25.41
C LEU A 436 -19.86 13.94 -24.00
N VAL A 437 -20.17 15.05 -23.31
CA VAL A 437 -19.73 15.27 -21.92
C VAL A 437 -20.32 14.21 -20.99
N SER A 438 -21.59 13.85 -21.18
CA SER A 438 -22.25 12.81 -20.39
C SER A 438 -21.64 11.43 -20.64
N THR A 439 -21.28 11.11 -21.89
CA THR A 439 -20.58 9.85 -22.22
C THR A 439 -19.19 9.79 -21.58
N TYR A 440 -18.46 10.92 -21.56
CA TYR A 440 -17.16 11.00 -20.89
C TYR A 440 -17.29 10.75 -19.38
N LEU A 441 -18.25 11.40 -18.71
CA LEU A 441 -18.52 11.20 -17.29
C LEU A 441 -18.96 9.76 -16.99
N ALA A 442 -19.79 9.17 -17.84
CA ALA A 442 -20.21 7.78 -17.71
C ALA A 442 -19.02 6.81 -17.80
N MET A 443 -18.10 7.05 -18.75
CA MET A 443 -16.85 6.27 -18.86
C MET A 443 -15.96 6.45 -17.64
N TRP A 444 -15.78 7.69 -17.16
CA TRP A 444 -15.01 7.95 -15.93
C TRP A 444 -15.60 7.17 -14.76
N THR A 445 -16.92 7.23 -14.54
CA THR A 445 -17.58 6.48 -13.45
C THR A 445 -17.54 4.96 -13.62
N ALA A 446 -17.54 4.44 -14.84
CA ALA A 446 -17.57 3.00 -15.09
C ALA A 446 -16.18 2.36 -15.05
N LEU A 447 -15.14 3.08 -15.49
CA LEU A 447 -13.79 2.56 -15.64
C LEU A 447 -12.89 2.90 -14.45
N ASP A 448 -13.01 4.11 -13.89
CA ASP A 448 -12.18 4.58 -12.78
C ASP A 448 -12.96 5.55 -11.87
N PRO A 449 -14.00 5.05 -11.17
CA PRO A 449 -14.89 5.88 -10.39
C PRO A 449 -14.12 6.71 -9.35
N PRO A 450 -14.47 8.00 -9.16
CA PRO A 450 -13.97 8.76 -8.03
C PRO A 450 -14.53 8.16 -6.74
N VAL A 451 -13.66 7.58 -5.92
CA VAL A 451 -14.02 6.90 -4.67
C VAL A 451 -13.49 7.66 -3.46
N ARG A 452 -14.11 7.40 -2.31
CA ARG A 452 -13.63 7.86 -1.00
C ARG A 452 -12.29 7.16 -0.72
N LYS A 453 -11.20 7.93 -0.64
CA LYS A 453 -9.89 7.45 -0.21
C LYS A 453 -9.55 8.02 1.16
N GLU A 454 -8.99 7.17 2.00
CA GLU A 454 -8.50 7.52 3.32
C GLU A 454 -7.00 7.83 3.21
N THR A 455 -6.58 8.94 3.78
CA THR A 455 -5.20 9.40 3.83
C THR A 455 -4.81 9.56 5.29
N LEU A 456 -3.67 8.98 5.68
CA LEU A 456 -3.19 9.05 7.05
C LEU A 456 -2.33 10.30 7.21
N ILE A 457 -2.70 11.17 8.14
CA ILE A 457 -2.01 12.43 8.43
C ILE A 457 -1.40 12.31 9.82
N LEU A 458 -0.08 12.52 9.91
CA LEU A 458 0.61 12.49 11.19
C LEU A 458 0.47 13.86 11.87
N THR A 459 -0.05 13.86 13.10
CA THR A 459 -0.21 15.07 13.90
C THR A 459 0.97 15.21 14.86
N SER A 460 1.39 16.46 15.13
CA SER A 460 2.43 16.78 16.12
C SER A 460 1.96 16.67 17.58
N ASP A 461 0.68 16.34 17.78
CA ASP A 461 0.08 16.19 19.11
C ASP A 461 0.56 14.88 19.74
N VAL A 462 0.94 14.98 21.01
CA VAL A 462 1.48 13.87 21.79
C VAL A 462 0.32 13.13 22.45
N ALA A 463 0.22 11.84 22.17
CA ALA A 463 -0.72 10.94 22.84
C ALA A 463 -0.34 10.74 24.31
N GLU A 464 -1.30 10.31 25.12
CA GLU A 464 -1.13 10.13 26.57
C GLU A 464 0.04 9.19 26.92
N HIS A 465 0.32 8.22 26.04
CA HIS A 465 1.40 7.24 26.17
C HIS A 465 2.74 7.71 25.57
N GLY A 466 2.90 9.00 25.25
CA GLY A 466 4.11 9.57 24.64
C GLY A 466 4.26 9.32 23.13
N GLY A 467 3.21 8.75 22.51
CA GLY A 467 3.10 8.50 21.08
C GLY A 467 2.66 9.71 20.26
N MET A 468 2.51 9.56 18.95
CA MET A 468 1.89 10.57 18.07
C MET A 468 0.50 10.14 17.64
N PHE A 469 -0.39 11.11 17.40
CA PHE A 469 -1.68 10.85 16.78
C PHE A 469 -1.58 10.74 15.26
N VAL A 470 -2.38 9.85 14.69
CA VAL A 470 -2.62 9.74 13.25
C VAL A 470 -4.08 10.07 12.99
N GLU A 471 -4.32 11.17 12.28
CA GLU A 471 -5.65 11.57 11.82
C GLU A 471 -5.97 10.92 10.48
N VAL A 472 -7.22 10.49 10.32
CA VAL A 472 -7.72 9.93 9.06
C VAL A 472 -8.37 11.05 8.23
N GLY A 473 -7.62 11.54 7.25
CA GLY A 473 -8.12 12.43 6.21
C GLY A 473 -8.95 11.66 5.19
N VAL A 474 -10.05 12.24 4.73
CA VAL A 474 -10.90 11.63 3.71
C VAL A 474 -10.95 12.55 2.49
N GLU A 475 -10.73 11.98 1.30
CA GLU A 475 -10.82 12.72 0.04
C GLU A 475 -11.49 11.89 -1.06
N CYS A 476 -11.86 12.56 -2.15
CA CYS A 476 -12.34 11.89 -3.35
C CYS A 476 -11.22 11.81 -4.38
N SER A 477 -10.81 10.59 -4.75
CA SER A 477 -9.72 10.37 -5.69
C SER A 477 -10.00 9.14 -6.56
N SER A 478 -9.56 9.18 -7.82
CA SER A 478 -9.59 8.06 -8.76
C SER A 478 -8.21 7.38 -8.78
N ASN A 479 -8.04 6.25 -9.47
CA ASN A 479 -6.71 5.63 -9.60
C ASN A 479 -5.79 6.46 -10.50
N SER A 480 -6.35 7.16 -11.49
CA SER A 480 -5.62 8.08 -12.37
C SER A 480 -6.11 9.51 -12.25
N ASP A 481 -5.18 10.45 -12.03
CA ASP A 481 -5.44 11.89 -12.09
C ASP A 481 -5.81 12.39 -13.50
N GLY A 482 -5.58 11.57 -14.54
CA GLY A 482 -5.82 11.91 -15.94
C GLY A 482 -7.26 12.30 -16.23
N TRP A 483 -8.22 11.73 -15.51
CA TRP A 483 -9.64 12.08 -15.66
C TRP A 483 -9.95 13.49 -15.16
N LEU A 484 -9.45 13.83 -13.97
CA LEU A 484 -9.67 15.17 -13.41
C LEU A 484 -8.98 16.24 -14.27
N ILE A 485 -7.76 15.96 -14.76
CA ILE A 485 -7.04 16.84 -15.70
C ILE A 485 -7.83 17.01 -17.00
N GLY A 486 -8.40 15.93 -17.55
CA GLY A 486 -9.24 15.98 -18.74
C GLY A 486 -10.50 16.84 -18.55
N ALA A 487 -11.18 16.72 -17.41
CA ALA A 487 -12.33 17.54 -17.06
C ALA A 487 -11.97 19.03 -16.94
N MET A 488 -10.84 19.35 -16.30
CA MET A 488 -10.33 20.72 -16.21
C MET A 488 -9.93 21.29 -17.57
N ALA A 489 -9.28 20.50 -18.42
CA ALA A 489 -8.91 20.89 -19.78
C ALA A 489 -10.14 21.21 -20.64
N TRP A 490 -11.23 20.44 -20.50
CA TRP A 490 -12.50 20.73 -21.16
C TRP A 490 -13.09 22.08 -20.71
N GLN A 491 -13.14 22.34 -19.40
CA GLN A 491 -13.62 23.62 -18.85
C GLN A 491 -12.77 24.80 -19.36
N GLY A 492 -11.44 24.64 -19.36
CA GLY A 492 -10.51 25.61 -19.93
C GLY A 492 -10.77 25.85 -21.42
N THR A 493 -11.04 24.80 -22.20
CA THR A 493 -11.35 24.90 -23.63
C THR A 493 -12.64 25.68 -23.88
N LEU A 494 -13.70 25.43 -23.10
CA LEU A 494 -14.95 26.19 -23.18
C LEU A 494 -14.71 27.67 -22.89
N LEU A 495 -13.98 27.99 -21.84
CA LEU A 495 -13.66 29.37 -21.48
C LEU A 495 -12.80 30.08 -22.52
N LEU A 496 -11.75 29.43 -23.04
CA LEU A 496 -10.91 29.99 -24.09
C LEU A 496 -11.75 30.30 -25.34
N SER A 497 -12.61 29.36 -25.73
CA SER A 497 -13.55 29.54 -26.85
C SER A 497 -14.51 30.71 -26.62
N ALA A 498 -15.10 30.81 -25.42
CA ALA A 498 -15.98 31.90 -25.04
C ALA A 498 -15.28 33.26 -25.04
N THR A 499 -14.04 33.31 -24.56
CA THR A 499 -13.20 34.51 -24.48
C THR A 499 -12.86 35.02 -25.88
N VAL A 500 -12.39 34.14 -26.77
CA VAL A 500 -12.06 34.51 -28.16
C VAL A 500 -13.30 35.06 -28.89
N LEU A 501 -14.45 34.40 -28.76
CA LEU A 501 -15.69 34.87 -29.37
C LEU A 501 -16.21 36.17 -28.74
N GLY A 502 -16.04 36.32 -27.42
CA GLY A 502 -16.36 37.54 -26.68
C GLY A 502 -15.56 38.74 -27.18
N ILE A 503 -14.24 38.58 -27.34
CA ILE A 503 -13.33 39.62 -27.88
C ILE A 503 -13.76 40.02 -29.30
N GLN A 504 -14.04 39.05 -30.18
CA GLN A 504 -14.49 39.32 -31.54
C GLN A 504 -15.81 40.12 -31.59
N SER A 505 -16.68 39.95 -30.59
CA SER A 505 -17.98 40.62 -30.51
C SER A 505 -17.94 42.03 -29.90
N ARG A 506 -16.81 42.46 -29.32
CA ARG A 506 -16.70 43.70 -28.53
C ARG A 506 -16.88 45.00 -29.33
N ASN A 507 -16.51 44.99 -30.61
CA ASN A 507 -16.52 46.18 -31.48
C ASN A 507 -17.82 46.38 -32.27
N VAL A 508 -18.87 45.62 -31.94
CA VAL A 508 -20.18 45.72 -32.60
C VAL A 508 -20.98 46.83 -31.93
N ARG A 509 -21.51 47.78 -32.72
CA ARG A 509 -22.18 49.03 -32.29
C ARG A 509 -23.01 48.87 -31.00
N GLN A 510 -22.77 49.81 -30.08
CA GLN A 510 -23.23 49.93 -28.68
C GLN A 510 -24.76 49.98 -28.45
N GLU A 511 -25.62 49.61 -29.40
CA GLU A 511 -27.08 49.62 -29.20
C GLU A 511 -27.57 48.52 -28.26
N PHE A 512 -26.71 47.61 -27.81
CA PHE A 512 -27.01 46.64 -26.75
C PHE A 512 -25.83 46.51 -25.78
N ASN A 513 -25.97 47.07 -24.57
CA ASN A 513 -25.06 46.89 -23.42
C ASN A 513 -24.94 45.41 -22.94
N GLU A 514 -25.52 44.47 -23.68
CA GLU A 514 -25.55 43.04 -23.37
C GLU A 514 -24.21 42.33 -23.67
N SER A 515 -23.50 42.72 -24.73
CA SER A 515 -22.22 42.09 -25.11
C SER A 515 -21.11 42.37 -24.10
N GLN A 516 -21.05 43.58 -23.55
CA GLN A 516 -20.08 43.95 -22.51
C GLN A 516 -20.32 43.19 -21.20
N ARG A 517 -21.59 42.98 -20.81
CA ARG A 517 -21.94 42.21 -19.60
C ARG A 517 -21.64 40.72 -19.77
N LEU A 518 -21.85 40.17 -20.96
CA LEU A 518 -21.46 38.79 -21.30
C LEU A 518 -19.93 38.63 -21.22
N ALA A 519 -19.16 39.56 -21.79
CA ALA A 519 -17.70 39.51 -21.71
C ALA A 519 -17.21 39.61 -20.26
N ALA A 520 -17.81 40.49 -19.44
CA ALA A 520 -17.48 40.62 -18.03
C ALA A 520 -17.71 39.30 -17.26
N MET A 521 -18.84 38.61 -17.49
CA MET A 521 -19.10 37.30 -16.90
C MET A 521 -18.09 36.23 -17.37
N ILE A 522 -17.73 36.20 -18.66
CA ILE A 522 -16.72 35.26 -19.16
C ILE A 522 -15.35 35.51 -18.50
N TYR A 523 -14.96 36.78 -18.32
CA TYR A 523 -13.70 37.11 -17.65
C TYR A 523 -13.69 36.74 -16.16
N THR A 524 -14.80 36.91 -15.44
CA THR A 524 -14.88 36.45 -14.05
C THR A 524 -14.75 34.94 -13.95
N ASN A 525 -15.48 34.19 -14.78
CA ASN A 525 -15.40 32.72 -14.78
C ASN A 525 -13.98 32.23 -15.16
N PHE A 526 -13.29 32.96 -16.06
CA PHE A 526 -11.89 32.68 -16.37
C PHE A 526 -10.98 32.84 -15.16
N CYS A 527 -11.13 33.92 -14.39
CA CYS A 527 -10.36 34.13 -13.16
C CYS A 527 -10.63 33.03 -12.12
N PHE A 528 -11.89 32.63 -11.91
CA PHE A 528 -12.24 31.57 -10.97
C PHE A 528 -11.69 30.21 -11.38
N ILE A 529 -11.79 29.83 -12.66
CA ILE A 529 -11.21 28.57 -13.14
C ILE A 529 -9.68 28.61 -13.06
N ALA A 530 -9.03 29.74 -13.37
CA ALA A 530 -7.59 29.87 -13.18
C ALA A 530 -7.19 29.71 -11.71
N PHE A 531 -7.94 30.29 -10.78
CA PHE A 531 -7.67 30.13 -9.34
C PHE A 531 -7.93 28.69 -8.87
N ARG A 532 -8.96 28.02 -9.39
CA ARG A 532 -9.19 26.59 -9.13
C ARG A 532 -8.02 25.72 -9.61
N MET A 533 -7.43 26.03 -10.76
CA MET A 533 -6.22 25.34 -11.24
C MET A 533 -5.04 25.53 -10.29
N VAL A 534 -4.84 26.74 -9.76
CA VAL A 534 -3.78 27.01 -8.77
C VAL A 534 -4.03 26.22 -7.48
N CYS A 535 -5.25 26.20 -6.97
CA CYS A 535 -5.60 25.40 -5.79
C CYS A 535 -5.41 23.89 -6.01
N TYR A 536 -5.70 23.39 -7.21
CA TYR A 536 -5.42 21.99 -7.57
C TYR A 536 -3.92 21.68 -7.52
N LEU A 537 -3.06 22.56 -8.05
CA LEU A 537 -1.60 22.39 -8.00
C LEU A 537 -1.05 22.45 -6.56
N LEU A 538 -1.71 23.18 -5.66
CA LEU A 538 -1.34 23.27 -4.24
C LEU A 538 -1.95 22.16 -3.38
N SER A 539 -2.83 21.32 -3.94
CA SER A 539 -3.52 20.26 -3.20
C SER A 539 -2.60 19.25 -2.49
N PRO A 540 -1.38 18.90 -2.98
CA PRO A 540 -0.50 17.98 -2.26
C PRO A 540 0.07 18.56 -0.95
N ILE A 541 0.04 19.88 -0.79
CA ILE A 541 0.62 20.60 0.37
C ILE A 541 -0.46 20.91 1.41
N VAL A 542 -1.71 21.04 0.97
CA VAL A 542 -2.83 21.50 1.80
C VAL A 542 -3.69 20.31 2.18
N ARG A 543 -4.20 20.29 3.41
CA ARG A 543 -5.15 19.26 3.88
C ARG A 543 -6.34 19.14 2.92
N ALA A 544 -6.73 17.90 2.62
CA ALA A 544 -7.80 17.60 1.67
C ALA A 544 -9.15 18.26 2.04
N SER A 545 -9.51 18.29 3.34
CA SER A 545 -10.72 18.96 3.83
C SER A 545 -10.73 20.45 3.48
N VAL A 546 -9.61 21.14 3.71
CA VAL A 546 -9.44 22.56 3.39
C VAL A 546 -9.53 22.79 1.87
N SER A 547 -8.88 21.95 1.07
CA SER A 547 -8.96 22.00 -0.40
C SER A 547 -10.41 21.87 -0.88
N SER A 548 -11.17 20.93 -0.30
CA SER A 548 -12.59 20.70 -0.61
C SER A 548 -13.45 21.91 -0.27
N ALA A 549 -13.26 22.51 0.91
CA ALA A 549 -13.95 23.73 1.31
C ALA A 549 -13.64 24.90 0.36
N VAL A 550 -12.37 25.11 0.00
CA VAL A 550 -11.94 26.15 -0.94
C VAL A 550 -12.61 25.96 -2.31
N MET A 551 -12.67 24.73 -2.83
CA MET A 551 -13.39 24.44 -4.08
C MET A 551 -14.87 24.80 -3.98
N SER A 552 -15.53 24.48 -2.86
CA SER A 552 -16.93 24.84 -2.62
C SER A 552 -17.15 26.36 -2.64
N TYR A 553 -16.29 27.12 -1.95
CA TYR A 553 -16.34 28.58 -1.96
C TYR A 553 -16.18 29.13 -3.37
N LEU A 554 -15.19 28.64 -4.13
CA LEU A 554 -14.94 29.13 -5.48
C LEU A 554 -16.09 28.88 -6.44
N LEU A 555 -16.69 27.69 -6.42
CA LEU A 555 -17.85 27.37 -7.25
C LEU A 555 -19.08 28.23 -6.88
N SER A 556 -19.31 28.45 -5.59
CA SER A 556 -20.45 29.23 -5.09
C SER A 556 -20.29 30.72 -5.40
N VAL A 557 -19.09 31.27 -5.24
CA VAL A 557 -18.82 32.68 -5.55
C VAL A 557 -18.83 32.92 -7.06
N ASP A 558 -18.22 32.03 -7.86
CA ASP A 558 -18.23 32.12 -9.33
C ASP A 558 -19.66 32.20 -9.88
N THR A 559 -20.55 31.31 -9.42
CA THR A 559 -21.97 31.31 -9.83
C THR A 559 -22.71 32.58 -9.38
N LEU A 560 -22.46 33.08 -8.18
CA LEU A 560 -23.04 34.35 -7.70
C LEU A 560 -22.59 35.54 -8.56
N PHE A 561 -21.31 35.61 -8.93
CA PHE A 561 -20.80 36.65 -9.82
C PHE A 561 -21.38 36.52 -11.24
N ALA A 562 -21.43 35.31 -11.79
CA ALA A 562 -21.99 35.06 -13.12
C ALA A 562 -23.46 35.51 -13.20
N VAL A 563 -24.28 35.10 -12.22
CA VAL A 563 -25.69 35.51 -12.12
C VAL A 563 -25.82 37.00 -11.83
N GLY A 564 -25.03 37.55 -10.91
CA GLY A 564 -25.07 38.97 -10.55
C GLY A 564 -24.72 39.88 -11.73
N ILE A 565 -23.67 39.57 -12.48
CA ILE A 565 -23.21 40.37 -13.63
C ILE A 565 -24.17 40.24 -14.81
N TYR A 566 -24.65 39.03 -15.09
CA TYR A 566 -25.43 38.76 -16.29
C TYR A 566 -26.94 38.99 -16.11
N LEU A 567 -27.51 38.56 -14.98
CA LEU A 567 -28.95 38.51 -14.76
C LEU A 567 -29.49 39.78 -14.08
N LEU A 568 -28.80 40.29 -13.04
CA LEU A 568 -29.31 41.40 -12.23
C LEU A 568 -29.68 42.65 -13.04
N PRO A 569 -28.87 43.13 -14.01
CA PRO A 569 -29.22 44.31 -14.80
C PRO A 569 -30.51 44.12 -15.62
N LYS A 570 -30.73 42.91 -16.16
CA LYS A 570 -31.91 42.56 -16.96
C LYS A 570 -33.17 42.54 -16.12
N LEU A 571 -33.08 42.01 -14.90
CA LEU A 571 -34.20 41.97 -13.95
C LEU A 571 -34.58 43.37 -13.47
N LEU A 572 -33.59 44.23 -13.17
CA LEU A 572 -33.82 45.62 -12.78
C LEU A 572 -34.49 46.42 -13.91
N GLU A 573 -34.08 46.21 -15.15
CA GLU A 573 -34.70 46.88 -16.30
C GLU A 573 -36.10 46.36 -16.61
N ALA A 574 -36.34 45.04 -16.45
CA ALA A 574 -37.66 44.43 -16.62
C ALA A 574 -38.69 44.92 -15.58
N ARG A 575 -38.24 45.35 -14.39
CA ARG A 575 -39.08 45.90 -13.32
C ARG A 575 -39.58 47.32 -13.63
N LYS A 576 -38.88 48.09 -14.47
CA LYS A 576 -39.31 49.45 -14.83
C LYS A 576 -40.63 49.42 -15.63
N PRO A 577 -41.58 50.33 -15.37
CA PRO A 577 -42.82 50.40 -16.15
C PRO A 577 -42.49 50.71 -17.62
N GLN A 578 -43.14 49.99 -18.56
CA GLN A 578 -42.90 50.20 -19.98
C GLN A 578 -43.49 51.56 -20.40
N ARG A 579 -42.62 52.49 -20.82
CA ARG A 579 -43.05 53.74 -21.45
C ARG A 579 -43.54 53.42 -22.87
N ASN A 580 -44.81 53.72 -23.18
CA ASN A 580 -45.37 53.56 -24.52
C ASN A 580 -44.62 54.49 -25.49
N TYR A 581 -43.70 53.94 -26.28
CA TYR A 581 -43.06 54.64 -27.39
C TYR A 581 -43.66 54.12 -28.71
N ASN A 582 -44.87 54.57 -29.02
CA ASN A 582 -45.44 54.43 -30.35
C ASN A 582 -44.97 55.62 -31.20
N SER A 583 -43.79 55.54 -31.85
CA SER A 583 -43.48 56.34 -33.05
C SER A 583 -42.09 56.17 -33.71
N ILE A 584 -41.10 55.41 -33.19
CA ILE A 584 -39.73 55.43 -33.80
C ILE A 584 -39.26 54.08 -34.41
N LEU A 585 -40.00 52.97 -34.31
CA LEU A 585 -39.47 51.64 -34.67
C LEU A 585 -40.18 50.89 -35.82
N VAL A 586 -40.87 51.61 -36.73
CA VAL A 586 -41.36 51.03 -38.00
C VAL A 586 -40.19 50.57 -38.92
N ARG A 587 -38.94 50.96 -38.65
CA ARG A 587 -37.79 50.58 -39.47
C ARG A 587 -37.11 49.24 -39.09
N GLN A 588 -37.43 48.65 -37.94
CA GLN A 588 -36.80 47.40 -37.46
C GLN A 588 -37.69 46.15 -37.62
N GLN A 589 -38.92 46.34 -38.11
CA GLN A 589 -39.87 45.26 -38.38
C GLN A 589 -39.48 44.38 -39.60
N SER A 590 -38.50 44.80 -40.41
CA SER A 590 -38.00 44.01 -41.55
C SER A 590 -36.93 42.96 -41.18
N LEU A 591 -36.35 42.99 -39.97
CA LEU A 591 -35.33 42.03 -39.52
C LEU A 591 -35.87 40.94 -38.58
N VAL A 592 -37.02 41.17 -37.95
CA VAL A 592 -37.60 40.25 -36.93
C VAL A 592 -38.88 39.55 -37.40
N SER A 593 -39.56 40.05 -38.45
CA SER A 593 -40.75 39.40 -39.03
C SER A 593 -40.48 38.13 -39.84
N VAL A 594 -39.25 37.60 -39.83
CA VAL A 594 -38.91 36.32 -40.49
C VAL A 594 -39.10 35.13 -39.53
N PHE A 595 -39.47 35.36 -38.27
CA PHE A 595 -39.42 34.33 -37.24
C PHE A 595 -40.75 33.73 -36.76
N GLU A 596 -41.92 34.16 -37.25
CA GLU A 596 -43.20 33.53 -36.88
C GLU A 596 -44.24 33.49 -38.02
N ASP A 597 -45.00 32.38 -38.03
CA ASP A 597 -46.09 31.89 -38.91
C ASP A 597 -45.65 31.08 -40.17
N ASN A 598 -46.09 29.83 -40.42
CA ASN A 598 -47.45 29.26 -40.30
C ASN A 598 -47.50 27.71 -40.09
N PRO A 599 -48.70 27.12 -39.77
CA PRO A 599 -48.97 25.69 -39.50
C PRO A 599 -49.64 24.91 -40.66
N MET A 600 -49.83 23.58 -40.46
CA MET A 600 -50.67 22.61 -41.24
C MET A 600 -50.24 22.31 -42.70
N SER A 601 -50.47 21.17 -43.37
CA SER A 601 -51.43 20.06 -43.28
C SER A 601 -50.96 18.83 -44.11
N GLN A 602 -51.72 17.75 -44.00
CA GLN A 602 -51.76 16.45 -44.72
C GLN A 602 -51.54 16.44 -46.25
N GLU A 603 -50.98 15.34 -46.77
CA GLU A 603 -51.50 14.41 -47.83
C GLU A 603 -50.36 13.46 -48.25
N GLU A 604 -50.40 12.15 -47.97
CA GLU A 604 -51.14 11.04 -48.60
C GLU A 604 -50.38 10.35 -49.78
N ASN A 605 -50.29 9.00 -49.67
CA ASN A 605 -50.04 8.00 -50.72
C ASN A 605 -48.58 7.83 -51.24
N ARG A 606 -48.04 6.63 -51.52
CA ARG A 606 -48.63 5.32 -51.86
C ARG A 606 -47.57 4.19 -51.80
N ARG A 607 -47.97 3.02 -51.26
CA ARG A 607 -47.71 1.61 -51.68
C ARG A 607 -46.28 1.07 -51.96
N HIS A 608 -45.88 0.06 -51.18
CA HIS A 608 -45.72 -1.38 -51.58
C HIS A 608 -45.33 -2.19 -50.32
N SER A 609 -46.18 -3.06 -49.74
CA SER A 609 -46.48 -4.47 -50.13
C SER A 609 -45.26 -5.39 -50.17
N GLY A 610 -45.20 -6.38 -49.26
CA GLY A 610 -44.29 -7.54 -49.41
C GLY A 610 -43.87 -8.29 -48.13
N ARG A 611 -44.85 -8.97 -47.53
CA ARG A 611 -44.91 -10.19 -46.66
C ARG A 611 -43.74 -11.25 -46.69
N PRO A 612 -43.77 -12.34 -45.88
CA PRO A 612 -42.85 -12.62 -44.75
C PRO A 612 -42.22 -14.04 -44.72
N THR A 613 -41.38 -14.35 -43.71
CA THR A 613 -41.03 -15.72 -43.24
C THR A 613 -40.47 -15.57 -41.81
N ARG A 614 -40.94 -16.12 -40.68
CA ARG A 614 -41.51 -17.42 -40.20
C ARG A 614 -40.51 -18.59 -40.12
N GLY A 615 -40.28 -19.03 -38.87
CA GLY A 615 -39.73 -20.34 -38.45
C GLY A 615 -38.37 -20.23 -37.73
N MET A 616 -38.03 -20.98 -36.68
CA MET A 616 -38.70 -22.00 -35.87
C MET A 616 -37.76 -22.35 -34.69
N SER A 617 -38.38 -22.73 -33.57
CA SER A 617 -37.92 -23.49 -32.39
C SER A 617 -36.54 -24.20 -32.41
N GLN A 618 -35.82 -24.21 -31.27
CA GLN A 618 -35.64 -25.43 -30.46
C GLN A 618 -34.91 -25.17 -29.11
N ASN A 619 -35.47 -25.79 -28.06
CA ASN A 619 -34.88 -26.06 -26.75
C ASN A 619 -33.79 -27.14 -26.86
N ILE A 620 -32.89 -27.25 -25.87
CA ILE A 620 -32.54 -28.51 -25.18
C ILE A 620 -31.84 -28.20 -23.84
N HIS A 621 -32.21 -28.99 -22.84
CA HIS A 621 -31.80 -29.03 -21.44
C HIS A 621 -30.54 -29.90 -21.19
N GLY A 622 -29.76 -29.52 -20.16
CA GLY A 622 -29.15 -30.38 -19.13
C GLY A 622 -27.77 -31.01 -19.39
N PRO A 623 -27.09 -31.61 -18.37
CA PRO A 623 -27.48 -31.74 -16.95
C PRO A 623 -26.39 -31.37 -15.91
N LEU A 624 -26.84 -31.37 -14.65
CA LEU A 624 -26.06 -31.40 -13.41
C LEU A 624 -25.14 -32.63 -13.32
N TYR A 625 -24.01 -32.48 -12.60
CA TYR A 625 -23.39 -33.59 -11.88
C TYR A 625 -22.87 -33.14 -10.51
N ASP A 626 -23.33 -33.86 -9.49
CA ASP A 626 -22.95 -33.81 -8.08
C ASP A 626 -21.86 -34.86 -7.82
N ARG A 627 -20.83 -34.52 -7.02
CA ARG A 627 -20.06 -35.52 -6.28
C ARG A 627 -19.31 -34.93 -5.08
N ASN A 628 -19.97 -35.02 -3.92
CA ASN A 628 -19.36 -35.13 -2.60
C ASN A 628 -18.16 -36.09 -2.58
N SER A 629 -16.98 -35.62 -2.15
CA SER A 629 -15.84 -36.47 -1.73
C SER A 629 -14.66 -35.66 -1.14
N ILE A 630 -14.86 -34.71 -0.21
CA ILE A 630 -13.74 -34.18 0.62
C ILE A 630 -14.25 -33.85 2.03
N TYR A 631 -14.59 -34.88 2.79
CA TYR A 631 -14.94 -34.80 4.21
C TYR A 631 -14.14 -35.86 4.99
N ASP A 632 -12.81 -35.90 4.84
CA ASP A 632 -11.98 -36.67 5.80
C ASP A 632 -10.48 -36.31 5.86
N LYS A 633 -10.12 -35.05 5.58
CA LYS A 633 -8.73 -34.55 5.78
C LYS A 633 -8.65 -33.25 6.61
N ARG A 634 -9.75 -32.85 7.25
CA ARG A 634 -9.85 -31.60 8.04
C ARG A 634 -9.77 -31.78 9.56
N LYS A 635 -9.56 -33.01 10.05
CA LYS A 635 -9.54 -33.31 11.49
C LYS A 635 -8.15 -33.40 12.12
N ARG A 636 -7.06 -33.37 11.33
CA ARG A 636 -5.67 -33.31 11.84
C ARG A 636 -5.01 -31.92 11.75
N THR A 637 -5.59 -30.98 11.00
CA THR A 637 -5.14 -29.58 10.93
C THR A 637 -5.77 -28.66 11.98
N SER A 638 -6.76 -29.15 12.75
CA SER A 638 -7.43 -28.35 13.79
C SER A 638 -6.61 -28.24 15.10
N ASN A 639 -5.77 -29.23 15.44
CA ASN A 639 -4.96 -29.17 16.66
C ASN A 639 -3.71 -28.29 16.49
N ARG A 640 -3.17 -28.17 15.27
CA ARG A 640 -1.98 -27.33 15.00
C ARG A 640 -2.26 -25.82 15.02
N SER A 641 -3.53 -25.42 14.97
CA SER A 641 -3.98 -24.03 15.07
C SER A 641 -4.42 -23.62 16.48
N SER A 642 -4.63 -24.57 17.38
CA SER A 642 -5.14 -24.30 18.73
C SER A 642 -4.03 -23.75 19.65
N ASP A 643 -2.79 -24.19 19.48
CA ASP A 643 -1.68 -23.83 20.39
C ASP A 643 -0.96 -22.53 19.99
N ASN A 644 -0.96 -22.17 18.70
CA ASN A 644 -0.60 -20.80 18.26
C ASN A 644 -1.52 -19.73 18.90
N SER A 645 -2.73 -20.12 19.33
CA SER A 645 -3.65 -19.21 20.02
C SER A 645 -3.30 -19.04 21.50
N LEU A 646 -2.56 -19.95 22.12
CA LEU A 646 -2.29 -19.92 23.57
C LEU A 646 -1.22 -18.87 23.91
N CYS A 647 -0.12 -18.79 23.16
CA CYS A 647 0.91 -17.77 23.35
C CYS A 647 0.41 -16.36 23.01
N TYR A 648 -0.31 -16.21 21.89
CA TYR A 648 -0.95 -14.94 21.53
C TYR A 648 -1.98 -14.52 22.57
N ARG A 649 -2.78 -15.46 23.11
CA ARG A 649 -3.73 -15.19 24.20
C ARG A 649 -3.03 -14.86 25.51
N ASN A 650 -1.96 -15.53 25.90
CA ASN A 650 -1.26 -15.24 27.15
C ASN A 650 -0.62 -13.85 27.11
N VAL A 651 0.01 -13.47 26.00
CA VAL A 651 0.53 -12.11 25.80
C VAL A 651 -0.64 -11.10 25.72
N LEU A 652 -1.74 -11.40 25.04
CA LEU A 652 -2.91 -10.51 25.02
C LEU A 652 -3.55 -10.36 26.41
N GLU A 653 -3.65 -11.44 27.18
CA GLU A 653 -4.25 -11.44 28.50
C GLU A 653 -3.36 -10.72 29.51
N GLU A 654 -2.03 -10.85 29.42
CA GLU A 654 -1.11 -10.05 30.24
C GLU A 654 -1.10 -8.57 29.83
N VAL A 655 -1.16 -8.26 28.53
CA VAL A 655 -1.32 -6.87 28.05
C VAL A 655 -2.66 -6.29 28.50
N LYS A 656 -3.74 -7.07 28.47
CA LYS A 656 -5.06 -6.66 29.00
C LYS A 656 -5.05 -6.50 30.52
N GLN A 657 -4.40 -7.41 31.25
CA GLN A 657 -4.27 -7.34 32.70
C GLN A 657 -3.44 -6.13 33.12
N PHE A 658 -2.35 -5.85 32.40
CA PHE A 658 -1.52 -4.67 32.60
C PHE A 658 -2.28 -3.38 32.25
N ALA A 659 -3.03 -3.37 31.14
CA ALA A 659 -3.91 -2.26 30.78
C ALA A 659 -5.03 -2.05 31.81
N SER A 660 -5.64 -3.12 32.35
CA SER A 660 -6.65 -3.02 33.39
C SER A 660 -6.08 -2.59 34.74
N ALA A 661 -4.88 -3.02 35.09
CA ALA A 661 -4.18 -2.59 36.31
C ALA A 661 -3.76 -1.12 36.22
N LEU A 662 -3.41 -0.63 35.01
CA LEU A 662 -3.19 0.78 34.73
C LEU A 662 -4.50 1.57 34.80
N ASP A 663 -5.61 1.06 34.25
CA ASP A 663 -6.94 1.69 34.33
C ASP A 663 -7.46 1.75 35.77
N GLU A 664 -7.22 0.72 36.58
CA GLU A 664 -7.61 0.68 38.00
C GLU A 664 -6.73 1.60 38.86
N LYS A 665 -5.43 1.70 38.54
CA LYS A 665 -4.51 2.66 39.17
C LYS A 665 -4.83 4.10 38.77
N ASN A 666 -5.28 4.34 37.53
CA ASN A 666 -5.73 5.64 37.04
C ASN A 666 -7.09 6.02 37.61
N LYS A 667 -8.06 5.12 37.73
CA LYS A 667 -9.31 5.35 38.49
C LYS A 667 -9.06 5.63 39.96
N GLY A 668 -8.07 4.99 40.57
CA GLY A 668 -7.62 5.31 41.92
C GLY A 668 -7.04 6.72 42.02
N ARG A 669 -6.25 7.14 41.02
CA ARG A 669 -5.66 8.49 40.95
C ARG A 669 -6.68 9.57 40.63
N GLU A 670 -7.63 9.30 39.74
CA GLU A 670 -8.77 10.17 39.43
C GLU A 670 -9.72 10.29 40.62
N ALA A 671 -9.96 9.21 41.39
CA ALA A 671 -10.74 9.28 42.62
C ALA A 671 -10.02 10.01 43.76
N GLU A 672 -8.69 9.96 43.83
CA GLU A 672 -7.89 10.78 44.75
C GLU A 672 -7.81 12.25 44.28
N GLU A 673 -7.71 12.51 42.98
CA GLU A 673 -7.75 13.86 42.40
C GLU A 673 -9.15 14.48 42.48
N GLU A 674 -10.23 13.70 42.37
CA GLU A 674 -11.62 14.13 42.55
C GLU A 674 -11.92 14.39 44.04
N LYS A 675 -11.43 13.54 44.95
CA LYS A 675 -11.50 13.83 46.40
C LYS A 675 -10.64 15.03 46.80
N ALA A 676 -9.47 15.21 46.18
CA ALA A 676 -8.64 16.39 46.38
C ALA A 676 -9.28 17.66 45.77
N ALA A 677 -9.97 17.54 44.64
CA ALA A 677 -10.72 18.62 44.00
C ALA A 677 -11.98 18.98 44.79
N GLU A 678 -12.74 18.01 45.32
CA GLU A 678 -13.85 18.23 46.24
C GLU A 678 -13.37 18.88 47.54
N ALA A 679 -12.28 18.40 48.14
CA ALA A 679 -11.70 19.01 49.34
C ALA A 679 -11.21 20.45 49.08
N THR A 680 -10.64 20.71 47.91
CA THR A 680 -10.19 22.06 47.49
C THR A 680 -11.39 22.97 47.16
N CYS A 681 -12.48 22.41 46.62
CA CYS A 681 -13.73 23.14 46.34
C CYS A 681 -14.45 23.50 47.64
N VAL A 682 -14.56 22.56 48.60
CA VAL A 682 -15.15 22.80 49.93
C VAL A 682 -14.34 23.84 50.72
N LEU A 683 -13.00 23.81 50.65
CA LEU A 683 -12.14 24.82 51.26
C LEU A 683 -12.23 26.21 50.59
N ARG A 684 -12.51 26.26 49.29
CA ARG A 684 -12.69 27.52 48.54
C ARG A 684 -14.08 28.14 48.76
N VAL A 685 -15.13 27.32 48.83
CA VAL A 685 -16.50 27.77 49.16
C VAL A 685 -16.56 28.26 50.62
N THR A 686 -15.91 27.58 51.57
CA THR A 686 -15.84 28.07 52.97
C THR A 686 -14.96 29.31 53.16
N ALA A 687 -13.99 29.55 52.27
CA ALA A 687 -13.19 30.77 52.25
C ALA A 687 -13.93 31.96 51.59
N GLU A 688 -14.79 31.72 50.59
CA GLU A 688 -15.58 32.76 49.92
C GLU A 688 -16.84 33.15 50.71
N THR A 689 -17.49 32.23 51.44
CA THR A 689 -18.61 32.58 52.35
C THR A 689 -18.16 33.35 53.60
N LYS A 690 -16.86 33.42 53.90
CA LYS A 690 -16.34 34.19 55.04
C LYS A 690 -15.98 35.65 54.68
N ASN A 691 -15.99 35.99 53.39
CA ASN A 691 -15.64 37.31 52.87
C ASN A 691 -16.81 38.05 52.17
N SER A 692 -18.03 37.49 52.20
CA SER A 692 -19.21 38.15 51.65
C SER A 692 -20.45 37.83 52.50
N ASP A 693 -20.47 38.35 53.72
CA ASP A 693 -21.68 38.51 54.54
C ASP A 693 -21.61 39.87 55.24
N ASP A 694 -21.88 40.91 54.44
CA ASP A 694 -22.43 42.19 54.89
C ASP A 694 -23.62 42.52 53.97
N GLY A 695 -24.82 42.11 54.38
CA GLY A 695 -26.06 42.82 54.05
C GLY A 695 -26.94 42.29 52.91
N ASN A 696 -28.14 41.83 53.34
CA ASN A 696 -29.45 41.79 52.65
C ASN A 696 -29.83 40.61 51.73
N ASN A 697 -30.56 39.67 52.36
CA ASN A 697 -31.89 39.16 51.99
C ASN A 697 -32.34 39.25 50.53
N SER A 698 -32.36 38.10 49.84
CA SER A 698 -33.58 37.43 49.34
C SER A 698 -33.23 36.21 48.47
N ASP A 699 -33.84 35.07 48.78
CA ASP A 699 -33.98 33.79 48.03
C ASP A 699 -33.95 33.87 46.48
N PRO A 700 -33.63 32.79 45.70
CA PRO A 700 -34.06 31.40 45.99
C PRO A 700 -33.14 30.22 45.56
N SER A 701 -33.43 29.05 46.15
CA SER A 701 -33.43 27.68 45.60
C SER A 701 -32.30 27.18 44.68
N CYS A 702 -31.50 26.25 45.20
CA CYS A 702 -31.16 24.95 44.57
C CYS A 702 -30.72 23.97 45.67
#